data_AF-A0A2N9I4S1-F1
#
_entry.id   AF-A0A2N9I4S1-F1
#
_cell.length_a   1.000
_cell.length_b   1.000
_cell.length_c   1.000
_cell.angle_alpha   90.00
_cell.angle_beta   90.00
_cell.angle_gamma   90.00
#
_symmetry.space_group_name_H-M   'P 1'
#
loop_
_entity.id
_entity.type
_entity.pdbx_description
1 polymer ?
#
loop_
_entity_poly.entity_id
_entity_poly.type
_entity_poly.pdbx_seq_one_letter_code
_entity_poly.pdbx_strand_id
1 'polypeptide(L)'
;MNLVSWNCQGLGNPKAVRALHSMVKSKGPKVLFLMETKLSSRRMVDIRTKVGFDYAITEPSVGQSGGLALLWKQKVDVRIQNFSQHHIDAHMDSIQLQCWRFIGFYGRLEQHRRRESWALLKHLNSLDSLPWLCIGDFNEILATSEKSGGQDQSIRQILDFQETVNSCAFIDLGYQVARYTWNNNIDDEANIQRRLDRALATLSWLDFIPMYTVTHCPSSISDHLALVIDTAPTARPRRRQKAVRRFEEKWATLSACEEVIRSSWQKHTSEGSPMYRLCQKLSRCRMALMDWSREDFGDLSTRIQHKLTAIEALHTDNYRGQHNPQLRLLREELNLLLHQDELHWRQRSREVWLAAGDKNTKFFHQQAKQRRGKNTIKIGLDWEDTVSAIDGVVTPDMNLHAHISFHCYGGQDVGTAVLSVLNSGFLLRKVNHSHIVLVPKRKNPQRMSDYRPIRLSNVVYKILSKVLANRMKRVLPWITSESQSAFVPRRQITDNINVAFELMHGLRNRQRGKLCQMAIKLDMSKVYDRVEWGFLERVMVRMGFERRWINLMMMCVRTTSYSVLLNRKPIGYIKPSRGIREGDPLSPYLFLLCAEGLSALLRKVERDRKISGVSVCRGGPKISHLLFFDDSLLFCCVSSAEMPPSNEGPGNHLWGVQGTVNFEKYLGLPALVGKSKQQTFTGRKELIARRLQGWKERLLSRAGQAILIKTTAQAIPTYTMSCFKLPKVCILASRALLLRGMKWSIDNGREVNIWKDEWGVSALTKCSNAREVQWVSKLIDEERGVWNVPILHEIFEQDSIQKIQQIPLHDTRSVDGFSWKPHPTGVFTVKTAYNLAVSPKFRGEEGDSSNRTQHECVWKALWKLKMPNKVKIHLWRACMGALPTRFSLRRRRVLADPICPICSGEDETTTHALWSCPYAGTIWALAPGKFQKMPSSAPDFFLLALRIFKDLPRDLVELWAVTTWAI
;
A
#
# COMPACT_ATOMS: atom_id res chain seq x y z
N MET A 1 -31.37 0.39 -22.54
CA MET A 1 -30.05 1.03 -22.33
C MET A 1 -30.29 2.30 -21.53
N ASN A 2 -29.44 2.61 -20.55
CA ASN A 2 -29.66 3.78 -19.68
C ASN A 2 -28.62 4.84 -20.00
N LEU A 3 -29.08 6.01 -20.40
CA LEU A 3 -28.27 7.17 -20.79
C LEU A 3 -28.56 8.33 -19.84
N VAL A 4 -27.51 9.05 -19.43
CA VAL A 4 -27.65 10.26 -18.61
C VAL A 4 -26.95 11.43 -19.28
N SER A 5 -27.61 12.58 -19.35
CA SER A 5 -27.04 13.86 -19.78
C SER A 5 -27.15 14.86 -18.63
N TRP A 6 -26.04 15.53 -18.30
CA TRP A 6 -26.03 16.45 -17.16
C TRP A 6 -25.09 17.64 -17.36
N ASN A 7 -25.63 18.87 -17.27
CA ASN A 7 -24.85 20.08 -17.06
C ASN A 7 -24.42 20.14 -15.58
N CYS A 8 -23.14 19.91 -15.34
CA CYS A 8 -22.61 19.67 -13.99
C CYS A 8 -21.98 20.91 -13.33
N GLN A 9 -21.91 22.03 -14.06
CA GLN A 9 -21.38 23.33 -13.59
C GLN A 9 -20.02 23.26 -12.87
N GLY A 10 -19.16 22.33 -13.28
CA GLY A 10 -17.81 22.17 -12.77
C GLY A 10 -17.63 20.97 -11.85
N LEU A 11 -16.73 20.07 -12.24
CA LEU A 11 -16.36 18.89 -11.47
C LEU A 11 -15.03 19.05 -10.73
N GLY A 12 -14.60 20.31 -10.54
CA GLY A 12 -13.33 20.66 -9.91
C GLY A 12 -13.25 20.33 -8.42
N ASN A 13 -14.40 20.28 -7.73
CA ASN A 13 -14.49 20.13 -6.28
C ASN A 13 -15.00 18.74 -5.84
N PRO A 14 -14.68 18.28 -4.60
CA PRO A 14 -15.12 16.96 -4.11
C PRO A 14 -16.63 16.81 -3.89
N LYS A 15 -17.39 17.91 -3.71
CA LYS A 15 -18.86 17.87 -3.56
C LYS A 15 -19.51 17.48 -4.90
N ALA A 16 -19.08 18.10 -5.99
CA ALA A 16 -19.56 17.86 -7.35
C ALA A 16 -19.29 16.42 -7.81
N VAL A 17 -18.08 15.92 -7.57
CA VAL A 17 -17.72 14.53 -7.91
C VAL A 17 -18.52 13.51 -7.08
N ARG A 18 -18.89 13.84 -5.83
CA ARG A 18 -19.77 12.98 -5.00
C ARG A 18 -21.20 12.93 -5.54
N ALA A 19 -21.75 14.07 -5.95
CA ALA A 19 -23.08 14.14 -6.57
C ALA A 19 -23.12 13.30 -7.86
N LEU A 20 -22.12 13.47 -8.74
CA LEU A 20 -21.97 12.67 -9.95
C LEU A 20 -21.95 11.17 -9.64
N HIS A 21 -21.13 10.75 -8.68
CA HIS A 21 -21.00 9.34 -8.32
C HIS A 21 -22.29 8.76 -7.73
N SER A 22 -23.03 9.54 -6.92
CA SER A 22 -24.34 9.14 -6.41
C SER A 22 -25.36 8.91 -7.53
N MET A 23 -25.40 9.82 -8.50
CA MET A 23 -26.25 9.74 -9.69
C MET A 23 -25.94 8.50 -10.52
N VAL A 24 -24.66 8.25 -10.82
CA VAL A 24 -24.23 7.04 -11.55
C VAL A 24 -24.57 5.75 -10.79
N LYS A 25 -24.45 5.74 -9.46
CA LYS A 25 -24.80 4.57 -8.63
C LYS A 25 -26.31 4.31 -8.61
N SER A 26 -27.12 5.37 -8.57
CA SER A 26 -28.58 5.28 -8.49
C SER A 26 -29.19 4.86 -9.82
N LYS A 27 -28.80 5.53 -10.91
CA LYS A 27 -29.41 5.34 -12.24
C LYS A 27 -28.71 4.29 -13.10
N GLY A 28 -27.47 3.90 -12.75
CA GLY A 28 -26.71 2.87 -13.44
C GLY A 28 -26.45 3.11 -14.94
N PRO A 29 -26.12 4.33 -15.40
CA PRO A 29 -25.98 4.62 -16.83
C PRO A 29 -24.89 3.78 -17.50
N LYS A 30 -25.19 3.35 -18.73
CA LYS A 30 -24.23 2.75 -19.66
C LYS A 30 -23.51 3.81 -20.50
N VAL A 31 -24.17 4.93 -20.75
CA VAL A 31 -23.64 6.11 -21.45
C VAL A 31 -23.91 7.35 -20.59
N LEU A 32 -22.91 8.22 -20.45
CA LEU A 32 -22.98 9.42 -19.64
C LEU A 32 -22.37 10.59 -20.42
N PHE A 33 -23.19 11.60 -20.69
CA PHE A 33 -22.79 12.87 -21.30
C PHE A 33 -22.76 13.98 -20.24
N LEU A 34 -21.66 14.71 -20.17
CA LEU A 34 -21.42 15.77 -19.19
C LEU A 34 -21.08 17.07 -19.89
N MET A 35 -21.71 18.16 -19.44
CA MET A 35 -21.51 19.52 -19.94
C MET A 35 -21.01 20.42 -18.82
N GLU A 36 -20.31 21.49 -19.18
CA GLU A 36 -19.60 22.38 -18.24
C GLU A 36 -18.74 21.63 -17.21
N THR A 37 -17.91 20.70 -17.66
CA THR A 37 -17.03 19.98 -16.74
C THR A 37 -16.02 20.90 -16.04
N LYS A 38 -15.62 22.02 -16.67
CA LYS A 38 -14.61 22.99 -16.19
C LYS A 38 -13.29 22.32 -15.81
N LEU A 39 -12.93 21.28 -16.57
CA LEU A 39 -11.77 20.43 -16.31
C LEU A 39 -10.94 20.19 -17.56
N SER A 40 -9.65 20.00 -17.35
CA SER A 40 -8.75 19.49 -18.39
C SER A 40 -8.99 18.01 -18.67
N SER A 41 -8.66 17.56 -19.88
CA SER A 41 -8.81 16.16 -20.30
C SER A 41 -8.12 15.19 -19.33
N ARG A 42 -6.95 15.58 -18.79
CA ARG A 42 -6.23 14.78 -17.77
C ARG A 42 -7.05 14.56 -16.49
N ARG A 43 -7.72 15.59 -15.99
CA ARG A 43 -8.56 15.48 -14.78
C ARG A 43 -9.85 14.71 -15.07
N MET A 44 -10.40 14.82 -16.28
CA MET A 44 -11.56 14.04 -16.69
C MET A 44 -11.27 12.54 -16.80
N VAL A 45 -10.06 12.15 -17.21
CA VAL A 45 -9.63 10.73 -17.15
C VAL A 45 -9.68 10.20 -15.71
N ASP A 46 -9.25 10.99 -14.73
CA ASP A 46 -9.33 10.60 -13.31
C ASP A 46 -10.79 10.45 -12.86
N ILE A 47 -11.70 11.33 -13.31
CA ILE A 47 -13.13 11.24 -12.99
C ILE A 47 -13.76 10.02 -13.65
N ARG A 48 -13.50 9.77 -14.93
CA ARG A 48 -13.97 8.57 -15.66
C ARG A 48 -13.64 7.30 -14.88
N THR A 49 -12.38 7.16 -14.46
CA THR A 49 -11.95 6.00 -13.66
C THR A 49 -12.64 5.95 -12.30
N LYS A 50 -12.91 7.09 -11.65
CA LYS A 50 -13.65 7.15 -10.37
C LYS A 50 -15.11 6.70 -10.50
N VAL A 51 -15.83 7.16 -11.53
CA VAL A 51 -17.23 6.77 -11.80
C VAL A 51 -17.35 5.40 -12.49
N GLY A 52 -16.20 4.83 -12.89
CA GLY A 52 -16.05 3.44 -13.30
C GLY A 52 -16.47 3.16 -14.75
N PHE A 53 -16.34 4.14 -15.63
CA PHE A 53 -16.54 3.98 -17.07
C PHE A 53 -15.25 3.52 -17.75
N ASP A 54 -15.39 2.75 -18.83
CA ASP A 54 -14.26 2.08 -19.48
C ASP A 54 -13.61 3.01 -20.51
N TYR A 55 -14.44 3.75 -21.26
CA TYR A 55 -14.03 4.64 -22.33
C TYR A 55 -14.58 6.05 -22.11
N ALA A 56 -13.89 7.04 -22.67
CA ALA A 56 -14.39 8.42 -22.73
C ALA A 56 -13.72 9.22 -23.85
N ILE A 57 -14.45 10.18 -24.39
CA ILE A 57 -13.93 11.32 -25.16
C ILE A 57 -14.19 12.59 -24.34
N THR A 58 -13.23 13.51 -24.34
CA THR A 58 -13.28 14.71 -23.50
C THR A 58 -12.75 15.91 -24.26
N GLU A 59 -13.59 16.92 -24.41
CA GLU A 59 -13.18 18.25 -24.84
C GLU A 59 -12.87 19.09 -23.60
N PRO A 60 -11.64 19.58 -23.43
CA PRO A 60 -11.24 20.31 -22.24
C PRO A 60 -11.92 21.68 -22.16
N SER A 61 -12.06 22.21 -20.94
CA SER A 61 -12.50 23.59 -20.75
C SER A 61 -11.43 24.59 -21.21
N VAL A 62 -11.88 25.73 -21.76
CA VAL A 62 -11.01 26.88 -22.03
C VAL A 62 -11.17 27.88 -20.88
N GLY A 63 -10.14 27.97 -20.03
CA GLY A 63 -10.24 28.71 -18.77
C GLY A 63 -11.29 28.12 -17.82
N GLN A 64 -12.22 28.96 -17.35
CA GLN A 64 -13.33 28.57 -16.47
C GLN A 64 -14.61 28.19 -17.24
N SER A 65 -14.56 28.13 -18.58
CA SER A 65 -15.74 27.97 -19.43
C SER A 65 -15.68 26.69 -20.24
N GLY A 66 -16.85 26.06 -20.40
CA GLY A 66 -17.05 24.87 -21.22
C GLY A 66 -16.47 23.58 -20.65
N GLY A 67 -16.18 22.65 -21.57
CA GLY A 67 -15.68 21.31 -21.29
C GLY A 67 -16.77 20.26 -21.39
N LEU A 68 -16.69 19.40 -22.41
CA LEU A 68 -17.65 18.33 -22.69
C LEU A 68 -17.00 16.97 -22.44
N ALA A 69 -17.80 16.00 -21.99
CA ALA A 69 -17.31 14.63 -21.90
C ALA A 69 -18.41 13.61 -22.15
N LEU A 70 -18.12 12.66 -23.02
CA LEU A 70 -18.95 11.48 -23.25
C LEU A 70 -18.20 10.25 -22.71
N LEU A 71 -18.82 9.53 -21.79
CA LEU A 71 -18.27 8.35 -21.12
C LEU A 71 -19.17 7.14 -21.37
N TRP A 72 -18.59 5.98 -21.71
CA TRP A 72 -19.36 4.76 -21.95
C TRP A 72 -18.67 3.50 -21.42
N LYS A 73 -19.47 2.44 -21.26
CA LYS A 73 -19.02 1.12 -20.78
C LYS A 73 -18.57 0.25 -21.94
N GLN A 74 -17.73 -0.75 -21.68
CA GLN A 74 -17.24 -1.69 -22.68
C GLN A 74 -18.34 -2.45 -23.44
N LYS A 75 -19.53 -2.56 -22.82
CA LYS A 75 -20.69 -3.22 -23.42
C LYS A 75 -21.48 -2.35 -24.40
N VAL A 76 -21.04 -1.12 -24.66
CA VAL A 76 -21.62 -0.21 -25.64
C VAL A 76 -20.53 0.09 -26.66
N ASP A 77 -20.75 -0.26 -27.92
CA ASP A 77 -19.82 0.14 -28.98
C ASP A 77 -20.18 1.57 -29.42
N VAL A 78 -19.19 2.46 -29.35
CA VAL A 78 -19.36 3.89 -29.62
C VAL A 78 -18.20 4.31 -30.51
N ARG A 79 -18.51 4.79 -31.72
CA ARG A 79 -17.56 5.30 -32.70
C ARG A 79 -17.73 6.79 -32.84
N ILE A 80 -16.74 7.56 -32.42
CA ILE A 80 -16.76 9.03 -32.50
C ILE A 80 -16.57 9.45 -33.95
N GLN A 81 -17.46 10.31 -34.47
CA GLN A 81 -17.35 10.87 -35.81
C GLN A 81 -16.71 12.26 -35.79
N ASN A 82 -17.30 13.16 -35.00
CA ASN A 82 -16.88 14.55 -34.90
C ASN A 82 -17.14 15.07 -33.48
N PHE A 83 -16.41 16.11 -33.08
CA PHE A 83 -16.63 16.78 -31.80
C PHE A 83 -16.12 18.22 -31.85
N SER A 84 -16.71 19.07 -31.02
CA SER A 84 -16.24 20.44 -30.80
C SER A 84 -16.55 20.87 -29.37
N GLN A 85 -16.27 22.13 -29.02
CA GLN A 85 -16.65 22.70 -27.72
C GLN A 85 -18.17 22.74 -27.49
N HIS A 86 -18.99 22.47 -28.52
CA HIS A 86 -20.45 22.56 -28.49
C HIS A 86 -21.16 21.24 -28.79
N HIS A 87 -20.46 20.20 -29.24
CA HIS A 87 -21.10 18.91 -29.49
C HIS A 87 -20.09 17.74 -29.46
N ILE A 88 -20.61 16.54 -29.21
CA ILE A 88 -19.90 15.28 -29.44
C ILE A 88 -20.84 14.39 -30.25
N ASP A 89 -20.42 14.05 -31.47
CA ASP A 89 -21.14 13.20 -32.42
C ASP A 89 -20.54 11.80 -32.47
N ALA A 90 -21.39 10.80 -32.29
CA ALA A 90 -20.97 9.42 -32.20
C ALA A 90 -22.02 8.45 -32.75
N HIS A 91 -21.55 7.42 -33.43
CA HIS A 91 -22.37 6.28 -33.85
C HIS A 91 -22.39 5.25 -32.71
N MET A 92 -23.58 4.77 -32.37
CA MET A 92 -23.81 3.80 -31.32
C MET A 92 -24.31 2.49 -31.91
N ASP A 93 -23.57 1.42 -31.67
CA ASP A 93 -23.91 0.07 -32.12
C ASP A 93 -24.62 -0.70 -30.98
N SER A 94 -25.80 -1.25 -31.29
CA SER A 94 -26.56 -2.09 -30.37
C SER A 94 -26.22 -3.58 -30.54
N ILE A 95 -26.58 -4.42 -29.56
CA ILE A 95 -26.30 -5.87 -29.53
C ILE A 95 -26.97 -6.64 -30.71
N GLN A 96 -27.79 -5.97 -31.54
CA GLN A 96 -28.55 -6.56 -32.66
C GLN A 96 -28.07 -6.13 -34.07
N LEU A 97 -26.83 -5.64 -34.22
CA LEU A 97 -26.21 -5.31 -35.54
C LEU A 97 -26.88 -4.15 -36.32
N GLN A 98 -27.58 -3.24 -35.63
CA GLN A 98 -28.11 -2.01 -36.23
C GLN A 98 -27.63 -0.77 -35.44
N CYS A 99 -27.13 0.22 -36.19
CA CYS A 99 -26.42 1.41 -35.73
C CYS A 99 -27.34 2.65 -35.72
N TRP A 100 -27.21 3.50 -34.73
CA TRP A 100 -27.92 4.78 -34.64
C TRP A 100 -26.98 5.90 -34.17
N ARG A 101 -27.32 7.15 -34.45
CA ARG A 101 -26.48 8.32 -34.21
C ARG A 101 -26.86 9.03 -32.90
N PHE A 102 -25.86 9.28 -32.07
CA PHE A 102 -25.96 10.03 -30.83
C PHE A 102 -25.21 11.35 -30.95
N ILE A 103 -25.87 12.45 -30.58
CA ILE A 103 -25.21 13.73 -30.39
C ILE A 103 -25.45 14.25 -28.96
N GLY A 104 -24.36 14.45 -28.23
CA GLY A 104 -24.35 15.23 -27.01
C GLY A 104 -24.16 16.71 -27.37
N PHE A 105 -25.16 17.56 -27.14
CA PHE A 105 -25.15 18.95 -27.59
C PHE A 105 -25.04 19.96 -26.43
N TYR A 106 -24.29 21.03 -26.63
CA TYR A 106 -24.16 22.15 -25.70
C TYR A 106 -24.24 23.48 -26.46
N GLY A 107 -25.43 24.09 -26.45
CA GLY A 107 -25.74 25.32 -27.15
C GLY A 107 -24.96 26.53 -26.63
N ARG A 108 -24.70 27.51 -27.49
CA ARG A 108 -23.95 28.72 -27.10
C ARG A 108 -24.76 29.57 -26.11
N LEU A 109 -24.07 30.06 -25.07
CA LEU A 109 -24.65 30.93 -24.04
C LEU A 109 -24.98 32.31 -24.59
N GLU A 110 -24.11 32.88 -25.45
CA GLU A 110 -24.26 34.26 -25.95
C GLU A 110 -25.43 34.39 -26.91
N GLN A 111 -26.38 35.26 -26.56
CA GLN A 111 -27.63 35.46 -27.28
C GLN A 111 -27.44 35.74 -28.79
N HIS A 112 -26.45 36.55 -29.16
CA HIS A 112 -26.17 36.92 -30.54
C HIS A 112 -25.55 35.78 -31.38
N ARG A 113 -24.97 34.75 -30.73
CA ARG A 113 -24.29 33.63 -31.40
C ARG A 113 -25.12 32.35 -31.45
N ARG A 114 -26.30 32.31 -30.82
CA ARG A 114 -27.18 31.12 -30.82
C ARG A 114 -27.54 30.65 -32.23
N ARG A 115 -27.62 31.57 -33.20
CA ARG A 115 -27.82 31.21 -34.62
C ARG A 115 -26.73 30.31 -35.18
N GLU A 116 -25.50 30.40 -34.70
CA GLU A 116 -24.41 29.48 -35.07
C GLU A 116 -24.69 28.07 -34.54
N SER A 117 -25.28 27.92 -33.35
CA SER A 117 -25.69 26.62 -32.80
C SER A 117 -26.79 25.97 -33.66
N TRP A 118 -27.71 26.77 -34.18
CA TRP A 118 -28.77 26.32 -35.08
C TRP A 118 -28.25 25.92 -36.46
N ALA A 119 -27.39 26.75 -37.05
CA ALA A 119 -26.70 26.43 -38.30
C ALA A 119 -25.87 25.14 -38.16
N LEU A 120 -25.21 24.93 -37.01
CA LEU A 120 -24.47 23.70 -36.73
C LEU A 120 -25.38 22.47 -36.70
N LEU A 121 -26.53 22.52 -36.01
CA LEU A 121 -27.48 21.39 -36.01
C LEU A 121 -28.03 21.07 -37.40
N LYS A 122 -28.39 22.10 -38.19
CA LYS A 122 -28.83 21.93 -39.58
C LYS A 122 -27.73 21.30 -40.45
N HIS A 123 -26.49 21.74 -40.29
CA HIS A 123 -25.34 21.15 -40.98
C HIS A 123 -25.11 19.69 -40.55
N LEU A 124 -25.13 19.40 -39.25
CA LEU A 124 -24.98 18.03 -38.73
C LEU A 124 -26.05 17.08 -39.27
N ASN A 125 -27.30 17.55 -39.42
CA ASN A 125 -28.38 16.80 -40.06
C ASN A 125 -28.06 16.42 -41.52
N SER A 126 -27.37 17.30 -42.26
CA SER A 126 -27.02 17.02 -43.66
C SER A 126 -25.90 15.98 -43.83
N LEU A 127 -25.15 15.66 -42.76
CA LEU A 127 -24.00 14.77 -42.82
C LEU A 127 -24.35 13.28 -42.72
N ASP A 128 -25.46 12.92 -42.08
CA ASP A 128 -25.84 11.52 -41.87
C ASP A 128 -27.37 11.36 -41.75
N SER A 129 -27.90 10.27 -42.29
CA SER A 129 -29.32 9.90 -42.28
C SER A 129 -29.69 8.79 -41.28
N LEU A 130 -28.72 8.33 -40.46
CA LEU A 130 -28.97 7.35 -39.40
C LEU A 130 -30.05 7.81 -38.40
N PRO A 131 -30.77 6.88 -37.74
CA PRO A 131 -31.68 7.21 -36.65
C PRO A 131 -31.00 8.06 -35.58
N TRP A 132 -31.50 9.26 -35.31
CA TRP A 132 -30.73 10.30 -34.61
C TRP A 132 -31.37 10.69 -33.29
N LEU A 133 -30.59 10.63 -32.20
CA LEU A 133 -30.91 11.18 -30.88
C LEU A 133 -29.91 12.29 -30.53
N CYS A 134 -30.43 13.48 -30.28
CA CYS A 134 -29.69 14.65 -29.82
C CYS A 134 -30.11 15.01 -28.39
N ILE A 135 -29.18 15.02 -27.44
CA ILE A 135 -29.47 15.29 -26.03
C ILE A 135 -28.46 16.26 -25.42
N GLY A 136 -28.92 17.15 -24.55
CA GLY A 136 -28.05 18.08 -23.84
C GLY A 136 -28.74 19.38 -23.48
N ASP A 137 -27.93 20.40 -23.22
CA ASP A 137 -28.37 21.74 -22.85
C ASP A 137 -28.34 22.62 -24.09
N PHE A 138 -29.52 23.01 -24.57
CA PHE A 138 -29.67 23.83 -25.78
C PHE A 138 -29.59 25.32 -25.48
N ASN A 139 -29.59 25.72 -24.20
CA ASN A 139 -29.62 27.11 -23.76
C ASN A 139 -30.81 27.94 -24.30
N GLU A 140 -31.84 27.31 -24.88
CA GLU A 140 -33.03 27.97 -25.45
C GLU A 140 -34.34 27.20 -25.16
N ILE A 141 -35.46 27.95 -25.18
CA ILE A 141 -36.82 27.43 -24.97
C ILE A 141 -37.59 27.27 -26.30
N LEU A 142 -38.48 26.27 -26.40
CA LEU A 142 -39.35 26.04 -27.57
C LEU A 142 -40.70 26.75 -27.45
N ALA A 143 -41.15 27.10 -26.25
CA ALA A 143 -42.36 27.88 -26.04
C ALA A 143 -42.20 28.86 -24.88
N THR A 144 -42.94 29.96 -24.91
CA THR A 144 -42.99 30.94 -23.81
C THR A 144 -43.44 30.30 -22.50
N SER A 145 -44.29 29.27 -22.57
CA SER A 145 -44.77 28.48 -21.43
C SER A 145 -43.69 27.65 -20.71
N GLU A 146 -42.49 27.56 -21.28
CA GLU A 146 -41.32 26.85 -20.73
C GLU A 146 -40.35 27.79 -19.98
N LYS A 147 -40.77 29.02 -19.74
CA LYS A 147 -40.11 30.00 -18.88
C LYS A 147 -41.05 30.47 -17.78
N SER A 148 -40.50 30.73 -16.60
CA SER A 148 -41.18 31.42 -15.50
C SER A 148 -40.27 32.48 -14.92
N GLY A 149 -40.81 33.68 -14.68
CA GLY A 149 -40.09 34.83 -14.13
C GLY A 149 -39.17 35.57 -15.13
N GLY A 150 -38.83 36.82 -14.79
CA GLY A 150 -38.02 37.72 -15.62
C GLY A 150 -38.74 38.28 -16.86
N GLN A 151 -38.02 39.08 -17.66
CA GLN A 151 -38.52 39.68 -18.91
C GLN A 151 -38.86 38.61 -19.97
N ASP A 152 -39.87 38.85 -20.82
CA ASP A 152 -40.24 37.91 -21.88
C ASP A 152 -39.08 37.65 -22.86
N GLN A 153 -38.94 36.39 -23.29
CA GLN A 153 -37.91 36.02 -24.25
C GLN A 153 -38.34 36.50 -25.66
N SER A 154 -37.37 36.96 -26.46
CA SER A 154 -37.64 37.34 -27.85
C SER A 154 -38.27 36.18 -28.64
N ILE A 155 -39.50 36.41 -29.13
CA ILE A 155 -40.27 35.44 -29.93
C ILE A 155 -39.46 34.95 -31.13
N ARG A 156 -38.67 35.84 -31.76
CA ARG A 156 -37.81 35.50 -32.90
C ARG A 156 -36.83 34.38 -32.57
N GLN A 157 -36.29 34.32 -31.36
CA GLN A 157 -35.33 33.29 -30.97
C GLN A 157 -35.99 31.93 -30.73
N ILE A 158 -37.20 31.95 -30.18
CA ILE A 158 -38.03 30.76 -30.02
C ILE A 158 -38.36 30.20 -31.41
N LEU A 159 -38.77 31.05 -32.35
CA LEU A 159 -39.05 30.67 -33.74
C LEU A 159 -37.81 30.13 -34.45
N ASP A 160 -36.65 30.80 -34.33
CA ASP A 160 -35.38 30.34 -34.93
C ASP A 160 -35.02 28.91 -34.42
N PHE A 161 -35.28 28.61 -33.13
CA PHE A 161 -35.04 27.29 -32.57
C PHE A 161 -36.10 26.26 -33.01
N GLN A 162 -37.38 26.60 -33.01
CA GLN A 162 -38.46 25.74 -33.52
C GLN A 162 -38.23 25.36 -34.99
N GLU A 163 -37.86 26.34 -35.83
CA GLU A 163 -37.53 26.11 -37.23
C GLU A 163 -36.37 25.12 -37.37
N THR A 164 -35.37 25.22 -36.50
CA THR A 164 -34.23 24.29 -36.49
C THR A 164 -34.67 22.88 -36.12
N VAL A 165 -35.45 22.71 -35.06
CA VAL A 165 -36.02 21.40 -34.65
C VAL A 165 -36.83 20.79 -35.81
N ASN A 166 -37.68 21.59 -36.46
CA ASN A 166 -38.48 21.14 -37.60
C ASN A 166 -37.61 20.77 -38.81
N SER A 167 -36.60 21.57 -39.15
CA SER A 167 -35.70 21.31 -40.27
C SER A 167 -34.83 20.06 -40.10
N CYS A 168 -34.56 19.68 -38.84
CA CYS A 168 -33.86 18.45 -38.50
C CYS A 168 -34.81 17.26 -38.30
N ALA A 169 -36.12 17.43 -38.56
CA ALA A 169 -37.17 16.44 -38.33
C ALA A 169 -37.16 15.84 -36.91
N PHE A 170 -36.81 16.67 -35.92
CA PHE A 170 -36.75 16.26 -34.53
C PHE A 170 -38.11 16.32 -33.84
N ILE A 171 -38.33 15.36 -32.96
CA ILE A 171 -39.43 15.31 -32.01
C ILE A 171 -38.84 15.43 -30.60
N ASP A 172 -39.39 16.34 -29.79
CA ASP A 172 -39.06 16.43 -28.37
C ASP A 172 -39.64 15.22 -27.63
N LEU A 173 -38.77 14.41 -27.02
CA LEU A 173 -39.15 13.17 -26.34
C LEU A 173 -39.96 13.41 -25.05
N GLY A 174 -40.09 14.66 -24.61
CA GLY A 174 -40.84 15.05 -23.42
C GLY A 174 -40.17 14.64 -22.11
N TYR A 175 -40.93 14.68 -21.02
CA TYR A 175 -40.47 14.35 -19.67
C TYR A 175 -41.63 13.94 -18.77
N GLN A 176 -41.35 13.23 -17.68
CA GLN A 176 -42.38 12.69 -16.78
C GLN A 176 -42.57 13.44 -15.45
N VAL A 177 -41.68 14.36 -15.06
CA VAL A 177 -41.65 14.90 -13.67
C VAL A 177 -41.52 16.43 -13.61
N ALA A 178 -40.31 16.99 -13.74
CA ALA A 178 -40.08 18.43 -13.58
C ALA A 178 -40.32 19.24 -14.86
N ARG A 179 -41.09 20.35 -14.76
CA ARG A 179 -41.42 21.26 -15.89
C ARG A 179 -40.25 22.12 -16.37
N TYR A 180 -39.34 22.47 -15.45
CA TYR A 180 -38.14 23.27 -15.72
C TYR A 180 -36.90 22.47 -15.38
N THR A 181 -35.81 22.67 -16.12
CA THR A 181 -34.55 21.95 -15.91
C THR A 181 -33.48 22.82 -15.28
N TRP A 182 -33.62 24.14 -15.35
CA TRP A 182 -32.69 25.13 -14.81
C TRP A 182 -33.40 26.17 -13.94
N ASN A 183 -32.74 26.59 -12.85
CA ASN A 183 -33.19 27.65 -11.95
C ASN A 183 -32.00 28.54 -11.53
N ASN A 184 -32.12 29.86 -11.64
CA ASN A 184 -31.06 30.80 -11.24
C ASN A 184 -30.74 30.83 -9.73
N ASN A 185 -31.51 30.12 -8.90
CA ASN A 185 -31.43 30.06 -7.43
C ASN A 185 -31.49 31.43 -6.74
N ILE A 186 -32.12 32.43 -7.38
CA ILE A 186 -32.42 33.73 -6.77
C ILE A 186 -33.83 33.66 -6.18
N ASP A 187 -34.03 34.27 -5.02
CA ASP A 187 -35.31 34.27 -4.31
C ASP A 187 -36.27 35.35 -4.91
N ASP A 188 -37.58 35.19 -4.69
CA ASP A 188 -38.66 36.15 -5.01
C ASP A 188 -38.81 36.51 -6.52
N GLU A 189 -39.22 37.75 -6.84
CA GLU A 189 -39.56 38.20 -8.21
C GLU A 189 -38.38 38.11 -9.20
N ALA A 190 -37.16 37.98 -8.70
CA ALA A 190 -35.95 37.78 -9.48
C ALA A 190 -35.67 36.29 -9.81
N ASN A 191 -36.49 35.35 -9.31
CA ASN A 191 -36.37 33.94 -9.65
C ASN A 191 -36.73 33.70 -11.12
N ILE A 192 -35.84 33.02 -11.85
CA ILE A 192 -36.06 32.66 -13.25
C ILE A 192 -35.83 31.16 -13.41
N GLN A 193 -36.82 30.47 -13.96
CA GLN A 193 -36.79 29.04 -14.26
C GLN A 193 -37.02 28.79 -15.75
N ARG A 194 -36.27 27.86 -16.33
CA ARG A 194 -36.30 27.57 -17.77
C ARG A 194 -36.13 26.08 -18.04
N ARG A 195 -36.74 25.59 -19.12
CA ARG A 195 -36.45 24.27 -19.69
C ARG A 195 -35.38 24.40 -20.77
N LEU A 196 -34.13 24.15 -20.41
CA LEU A 196 -32.97 24.29 -21.31
C LEU A 196 -32.42 22.94 -21.76
N ASP A 197 -32.54 21.92 -20.91
CA ASP A 197 -32.04 20.57 -21.16
C ASP A 197 -33.13 19.74 -21.86
N ARG A 198 -32.80 19.15 -23.00
CA ARG A 198 -33.77 18.39 -23.83
C ARG A 198 -33.16 17.13 -24.42
N ALA A 199 -34.05 16.20 -24.78
CA ALA A 199 -33.76 15.05 -25.62
C ALA A 199 -34.67 15.14 -26.86
N LEU A 200 -34.07 15.30 -28.03
CA LEU A 200 -34.71 15.39 -29.33
C LEU A 200 -34.34 14.16 -30.16
N ALA A 201 -35.30 13.52 -30.82
CA ALA A 201 -35.02 12.37 -31.67
C ALA A 201 -35.82 12.39 -32.98
N THR A 202 -35.30 11.76 -34.03
CA THR A 202 -36.04 11.58 -35.29
C THR A 202 -37.08 10.47 -35.16
N LEU A 203 -38.10 10.48 -36.04
CA LEU A 203 -39.08 9.39 -36.12
C LEU A 203 -38.42 8.02 -36.31
N SER A 204 -37.39 7.96 -37.16
CA SER A 204 -36.60 6.74 -37.37
C SER A 204 -35.92 6.21 -36.11
N TRP A 205 -35.59 7.08 -35.15
CA TRP A 205 -35.05 6.67 -33.84
C TRP A 205 -36.13 6.14 -32.91
N LEU A 206 -37.33 6.71 -32.96
CA LEU A 206 -38.50 6.22 -32.21
C LEU A 206 -38.95 4.84 -32.69
N ASP A 207 -38.90 4.60 -34.00
CA ASP A 207 -39.16 3.28 -34.58
C ASP A 207 -38.11 2.26 -34.13
N PHE A 208 -36.86 2.70 -33.98
CA PHE A 208 -35.74 1.88 -33.54
C PHE A 208 -35.81 1.53 -32.03
N ILE A 209 -36.28 2.45 -31.19
CA ILE A 209 -36.43 2.28 -29.74
C ILE A 209 -37.87 2.65 -29.33
N PRO A 210 -38.83 1.73 -29.47
CA PRO A 210 -40.24 2.02 -29.26
C PRO A 210 -40.62 2.15 -27.78
N MET A 211 -39.77 1.66 -26.87
CA MET A 211 -39.98 1.74 -25.42
C MET A 211 -38.87 2.54 -24.76
N TYR A 212 -39.16 3.81 -24.44
CA TYR A 212 -38.26 4.69 -23.71
C TYR A 212 -39.00 5.45 -22.60
N THR A 213 -38.24 5.91 -21.60
CA THR A 213 -38.73 6.85 -20.58
C THR A 213 -37.71 7.95 -20.37
N VAL A 214 -38.17 9.21 -20.28
CA VAL A 214 -37.33 10.38 -19.97
C VAL A 214 -37.72 10.91 -18.59
N THR A 215 -36.79 10.83 -17.65
CA THR A 215 -36.97 11.29 -16.26
C THR A 215 -35.87 12.26 -15.86
N HIS A 216 -36.14 13.10 -14.87
CA HIS A 216 -35.14 13.99 -14.29
C HIS A 216 -34.47 13.34 -13.08
N CYS A 217 -33.24 13.76 -12.77
CA CYS A 217 -32.53 13.37 -11.56
C CYS A 217 -31.96 14.63 -10.89
N PRO A 218 -32.48 15.03 -9.71
CA PRO A 218 -31.99 16.21 -9.02
C PRO A 218 -30.56 16.00 -8.53
N SER A 219 -29.82 17.11 -8.45
CA SER A 219 -28.45 17.16 -7.95
C SER A 219 -28.32 18.14 -6.79
N SER A 220 -27.40 17.86 -5.89
CA SER A 220 -27.13 18.70 -4.71
C SER A 220 -26.19 19.87 -4.99
N ILE A 221 -25.68 19.99 -6.23
CA ILE A 221 -24.61 20.95 -6.57
C ILE A 221 -24.82 21.73 -7.87
N SER A 222 -25.63 21.23 -8.80
CA SER A 222 -25.92 21.93 -10.06
C SER A 222 -27.28 22.62 -9.95
N ASP A 223 -27.40 23.76 -10.61
CA ASP A 223 -28.65 24.45 -10.89
C ASP A 223 -29.45 23.81 -12.04
N HIS A 224 -28.83 22.86 -12.77
CA HIS A 224 -29.48 21.99 -13.75
C HIS A 224 -29.88 20.63 -13.16
N LEU A 225 -31.03 20.12 -13.61
CA LEU A 225 -31.46 18.74 -13.42
C LEU A 225 -30.86 17.82 -14.48
N ALA A 226 -30.36 16.66 -14.10
CA ALA A 226 -29.86 15.69 -15.08
C ALA A 226 -31.01 14.98 -15.79
N LEU A 227 -30.90 14.82 -17.11
CA LEU A 227 -31.81 14.01 -17.92
C LEU A 227 -31.38 12.55 -17.89
N VAL A 228 -32.34 11.65 -17.66
CA VAL A 228 -32.14 10.19 -17.65
C VAL A 228 -33.09 9.56 -18.64
N ILE A 229 -32.52 8.89 -19.65
CA ILE A 229 -33.26 8.09 -20.62
C ILE A 229 -33.06 6.60 -20.30
N ASP A 230 -34.15 5.86 -20.08
CA ASP A 230 -34.13 4.40 -19.93
C ASP A 230 -34.89 3.75 -21.08
N THR A 231 -34.20 2.88 -21.83
CA THR A 231 -34.74 2.17 -22.99
C THR A 231 -34.96 0.66 -22.74
N ALA A 232 -35.00 0.19 -21.47
CA ALA A 232 -35.40 -1.18 -21.11
C ALA A 232 -35.82 -1.32 -19.63
N PRO A 233 -37.10 -1.10 -19.27
CA PRO A 233 -37.53 -1.08 -17.87
C PRO A 233 -37.88 -2.48 -17.35
N THR A 234 -36.92 -3.32 -16.96
CA THR A 234 -37.20 -4.46 -16.06
C THR A 234 -36.03 -4.84 -15.15
N ALA A 235 -36.23 -4.68 -13.83
CA ALA A 235 -35.91 -5.69 -12.79
C ALA A 235 -36.18 -5.14 -11.37
N ARG A 236 -37.06 -5.83 -10.61
CA ARG A 236 -37.35 -5.53 -9.19
C ARG A 236 -36.16 -5.92 -8.28
N PRO A 237 -35.88 -5.16 -7.20
CA PRO A 237 -34.81 -5.50 -6.27
C PRO A 237 -35.18 -6.66 -5.33
N ARG A 238 -34.25 -7.61 -5.12
CA ARG A 238 -34.40 -8.73 -4.16
C ARG A 238 -34.39 -8.25 -2.71
N ARG A 239 -35.31 -8.80 -1.90
CA ARG A 239 -35.48 -8.53 -0.46
C ARG A 239 -34.26 -8.95 0.36
N ARG A 240 -33.72 -8.04 1.19
CA ARG A 240 -32.58 -8.30 2.10
C ARG A 240 -33.04 -8.91 3.42
N GLN A 241 -32.36 -9.96 3.90
CA GLN A 241 -32.53 -10.48 5.27
C GLN A 241 -32.13 -9.45 6.33
N LYS A 242 -32.91 -9.37 7.43
CA LYS A 242 -32.68 -8.48 8.58
C LYS A 242 -31.30 -8.74 9.21
N ALA A 243 -30.49 -7.69 9.31
CA ALA A 243 -29.17 -7.74 9.91
C ALA A 243 -29.22 -7.52 11.43
N VAL A 244 -28.46 -8.31 12.19
CA VAL A 244 -28.18 -8.06 13.61
C VAL A 244 -27.44 -6.71 13.76
N ARG A 245 -28.02 -5.79 14.53
CA ARG A 245 -27.51 -4.42 14.77
C ARG A 245 -26.36 -4.43 15.79
N ARG A 246 -25.34 -3.61 15.55
CA ARG A 246 -24.14 -3.44 16.40
C ARG A 246 -23.91 -1.95 16.60
N PHE A 247 -23.05 -1.57 17.54
CA PHE A 247 -22.62 -0.19 17.68
C PHE A 247 -21.99 0.32 16.37
N GLU A 248 -22.52 1.43 15.85
CA GLU A 248 -22.04 2.07 14.62
C GLU A 248 -21.28 3.35 14.97
N GLU A 249 -20.10 3.54 14.40
CA GLU A 249 -19.22 4.70 14.71
C GLU A 249 -19.91 6.04 14.45
N LYS A 250 -20.79 6.10 13.44
CA LYS A 250 -21.63 7.26 13.12
C LYS A 250 -22.57 7.68 14.26
N TRP A 251 -22.86 6.79 15.23
CA TRP A 251 -23.65 7.18 16.39
C TRP A 251 -22.90 8.21 17.22
N ALA A 252 -21.58 8.08 17.35
CA ALA A 252 -20.74 9.00 18.12
C ALA A 252 -20.60 10.40 17.47
N THR A 253 -21.05 10.60 16.22
CA THR A 253 -21.04 11.92 15.58
C THR A 253 -22.28 12.75 15.93
N LEU A 254 -23.28 12.18 16.59
CA LEU A 254 -24.46 12.91 17.06
C LEU A 254 -24.34 13.21 18.55
N SER A 255 -24.59 14.46 18.93
CA SER A 255 -24.67 14.89 20.34
C SER A 255 -25.71 14.10 21.13
N ALA A 256 -26.84 13.74 20.50
CA ALA A 256 -27.90 12.92 21.09
C ALA A 256 -27.41 11.53 21.58
N CYS A 257 -26.38 10.97 20.95
CA CYS A 257 -25.78 9.69 21.39
C CYS A 257 -25.19 9.80 22.80
N GLU A 258 -24.51 10.92 23.08
CA GLU A 258 -23.91 11.16 24.38
C GLU A 258 -24.97 11.30 25.47
N GLU A 259 -26.09 11.96 25.16
CA GLU A 259 -27.22 12.11 26.07
C GLU A 259 -27.91 10.78 26.39
N VAL A 260 -28.11 9.91 25.39
CA VAL A 260 -28.64 8.55 25.60
C VAL A 260 -27.70 7.72 26.48
N ILE A 261 -26.39 7.83 26.26
CA ILE A 261 -25.40 7.17 27.12
C ILE A 261 -25.49 7.73 28.55
N ARG A 262 -25.46 9.06 28.73
CA ARG A 262 -25.49 9.72 30.05
C ARG A 262 -26.75 9.35 30.84
N SER A 263 -27.93 9.52 30.24
CA SER A 263 -29.22 9.22 30.86
C SER A 263 -29.37 7.73 31.20
N SER A 264 -28.89 6.82 30.34
CA SER A 264 -28.93 5.38 30.63
C SER A 264 -27.96 4.97 31.74
N TRP A 265 -26.82 5.67 31.87
CA TRP A 265 -25.76 5.37 32.84
C TRP A 265 -26.05 5.87 34.26
N GLN A 266 -26.78 7.00 34.39
CA GLN A 266 -27.16 7.61 35.67
C GLN A 266 -28.35 6.94 36.37
N LYS A 267 -29.16 6.15 35.65
CA LYS A 267 -30.29 5.41 36.24
C LYS A 267 -29.83 4.45 37.35
N HIS A 268 -30.58 4.39 38.45
CA HIS A 268 -30.29 3.52 39.59
C HIS A 268 -30.04 2.05 39.14
N THR A 269 -29.06 1.40 39.74
CA THR A 269 -28.75 -0.02 39.50
C THR A 269 -29.07 -0.83 40.76
N SER A 270 -29.47 -2.09 40.63
CA SER A 270 -29.81 -2.91 41.80
C SER A 270 -28.57 -3.18 42.67
N GLU A 271 -28.80 -3.59 43.92
CA GLU A 271 -27.72 -4.02 44.82
C GLU A 271 -26.92 -5.19 44.24
N GLY A 272 -25.65 -5.29 44.63
CA GLY A 272 -24.71 -6.29 44.13
C GLY A 272 -23.28 -5.79 44.06
N SER A 273 -22.35 -6.64 43.59
CA SER A 273 -20.94 -6.26 43.45
C SER A 273 -20.74 -5.14 42.41
N PRO A 274 -19.69 -4.31 42.53
CA PRO A 274 -19.40 -3.26 41.55
C PRO A 274 -19.32 -3.79 40.10
N MET A 275 -18.80 -5.01 39.91
CA MET A 275 -18.75 -5.67 38.60
C MET A 275 -20.15 -6.03 38.07
N TYR A 276 -21.05 -6.47 38.94
CA TYR A 276 -22.43 -6.77 38.57
C TYR A 276 -23.19 -5.49 38.15
N ARG A 277 -23.05 -4.41 38.93
CA ARG A 277 -23.64 -3.09 38.62
C ARG A 277 -23.14 -2.57 37.27
N LEU A 278 -21.83 -2.66 37.01
CA LEU A 278 -21.25 -2.28 35.71
C LEU A 278 -21.86 -3.09 34.55
N CYS A 279 -22.00 -4.41 34.71
CA CYS A 279 -22.59 -5.26 33.68
C CYS A 279 -24.06 -4.88 33.38
N GLN A 280 -24.83 -4.50 34.40
CA GLN A 280 -26.19 -4.03 34.23
C GLN A 280 -26.25 -2.68 33.52
N LYS A 281 -25.41 -1.71 33.93
CA LYS A 281 -25.29 -0.40 33.26
C LYS A 281 -24.94 -0.57 31.78
N LEU A 282 -23.97 -1.41 31.45
CA LEU A 282 -23.58 -1.73 30.07
C LEU A 282 -24.72 -2.37 29.26
N SER A 283 -25.45 -3.33 29.85
CA SER A 283 -26.57 -3.98 29.18
C SER A 283 -27.71 -3.01 28.90
N ARG A 284 -28.02 -2.14 29.86
CA ARG A 284 -29.06 -1.10 29.75
C ARG A 284 -28.70 -0.06 28.70
N CYS A 285 -27.48 0.47 28.77
CA CYS A 285 -26.96 1.42 27.79
C CYS A 285 -26.98 0.82 26.37
N ARG A 286 -26.60 -0.46 26.21
CA ARG A 286 -26.72 -1.16 24.93
C ARG A 286 -28.15 -1.19 24.41
N MET A 287 -29.14 -1.53 25.24
CA MET A 287 -30.55 -1.57 24.83
C MET A 287 -31.03 -0.18 24.43
N ALA A 288 -30.78 0.83 25.28
CA ALA A 288 -31.14 2.22 25.01
C ALA A 288 -30.55 2.73 23.69
N LEU A 289 -29.27 2.45 23.39
CA LEU A 289 -28.65 2.81 22.11
C LEU A 289 -29.25 2.05 20.91
N MET A 290 -29.68 0.81 21.10
CA MET A 290 -30.31 0.03 20.04
C MET A 290 -31.72 0.53 19.72
N ASP A 291 -32.48 0.92 20.74
CA ASP A 291 -33.81 1.49 20.62
C ASP A 291 -33.76 2.90 20.03
N TRP A 292 -32.88 3.77 20.56
CA TRP A 292 -32.62 5.10 19.97
C TRP A 292 -32.17 4.99 18.51
N SER A 293 -31.25 4.06 18.19
CA SER A 293 -30.85 3.85 16.79
C SER A 293 -31.99 3.33 15.92
N ARG A 294 -33.00 2.64 16.48
CA ARG A 294 -34.17 2.20 15.72
C ARG A 294 -35.09 3.36 15.41
N GLU A 295 -35.29 4.25 16.38
CA GLU A 295 -36.22 5.36 16.31
C GLU A 295 -35.65 6.54 15.49
N ASP A 296 -34.39 6.89 15.69
CA ASP A 296 -33.80 8.09 15.09
C ASP A 296 -33.14 7.82 13.72
N PHE A 297 -32.46 6.67 13.53
CA PHE A 297 -31.65 6.45 12.33
C PHE A 297 -32.31 5.70 11.18
N GLY A 298 -33.35 4.88 11.42
CA GLY A 298 -33.98 4.06 10.37
C GLY A 298 -32.99 3.31 9.47
N ASP A 299 -33.38 3.01 8.23
CA ASP A 299 -32.40 2.71 7.18
C ASP A 299 -31.87 4.05 6.63
N LEU A 300 -30.59 4.35 6.87
CA LEU A 300 -29.91 5.53 6.35
C LEU A 300 -30.12 5.68 4.83
N SER A 301 -30.19 4.55 4.12
CA SER A 301 -30.48 4.50 2.68
C SER A 301 -31.85 5.08 2.36
N THR A 302 -32.85 4.80 3.20
CA THR A 302 -34.22 5.31 3.08
C THR A 302 -34.29 6.79 3.42
N ARG A 303 -33.55 7.28 4.43
CA ARG A 303 -33.48 8.73 4.72
C ARG A 303 -32.81 9.51 3.59
N ILE A 304 -31.73 8.98 3.02
CA ILE A 304 -31.08 9.56 1.83
C ILE A 304 -32.07 9.61 0.67
N GLN A 305 -32.81 8.52 0.42
CA GLN A 305 -33.85 8.49 -0.62
C GLN A 305 -34.99 9.47 -0.34
N HIS A 306 -35.54 9.51 0.88
CA HIS A 306 -36.58 10.47 1.25
C HIS A 306 -36.12 11.92 1.09
N LYS A 307 -34.88 12.26 1.45
CA LYS A 307 -34.34 13.62 1.25
C LYS A 307 -34.14 13.93 -0.23
N LEU A 308 -33.72 12.95 -1.04
CA LEU A 308 -33.65 13.09 -2.50
C LEU A 308 -35.04 13.31 -3.11
N THR A 309 -36.04 12.52 -2.71
CA THR A 309 -37.44 12.66 -3.16
C THR A 309 -38.07 13.97 -2.67
N ALA A 310 -37.76 14.43 -1.45
CA ALA A 310 -38.23 15.71 -0.94
C ALA A 310 -37.62 16.89 -1.71
N ILE A 311 -36.33 16.81 -2.05
CA ILE A 311 -35.68 17.77 -2.95
C ILE A 311 -36.36 17.74 -4.34
N GLU A 312 -36.67 16.55 -4.86
CA GLU A 312 -37.35 16.38 -6.15
C GLU A 312 -38.76 17.00 -6.14
N ALA A 313 -39.55 16.75 -5.09
CA ALA A 313 -40.89 17.29 -4.92
C ALA A 313 -40.88 18.82 -4.77
N LEU A 314 -40.04 19.35 -3.88
CA LEU A 314 -39.91 20.81 -3.69
C LEU A 314 -39.38 21.51 -4.93
N HIS A 315 -38.55 20.86 -5.73
CA HIS A 315 -38.07 21.41 -6.99
C HIS A 315 -39.17 21.43 -8.08
N THR A 316 -40.09 20.47 -8.03
CA THR A 316 -41.26 20.40 -8.92
C THR A 316 -42.29 21.49 -8.59
N ASP A 317 -42.43 21.85 -7.31
CA ASP A 317 -43.38 22.85 -6.78
C ASP A 317 -42.74 24.24 -6.52
N ASN A 318 -41.51 24.48 -6.99
CA ASN A 318 -40.75 25.70 -6.69
C ASN A 318 -41.13 26.89 -7.57
N TYR A 319 -42.40 27.32 -7.56
CA TYR A 319 -42.82 28.50 -8.32
C TYR A 319 -42.20 29.77 -7.71
N ARG A 320 -41.54 30.59 -8.55
CA ARG A 320 -40.84 31.83 -8.14
C ARG A 320 -39.79 31.67 -7.02
N GLY A 321 -39.19 30.49 -6.87
CA GLY A 321 -38.10 30.29 -5.91
C GLY A 321 -38.53 30.23 -4.43
N GLN A 322 -39.84 30.16 -4.14
CA GLN A 322 -40.40 30.13 -2.78
C GLN A 322 -39.82 29.03 -1.87
N HIS A 323 -39.27 27.95 -2.44
CA HIS A 323 -38.69 26.82 -1.70
C HIS A 323 -37.15 26.79 -1.71
N ASN A 324 -36.47 27.79 -2.26
CA ASN A 324 -35.00 27.85 -2.33
C ASN A 324 -34.29 27.79 -0.97
N PRO A 325 -34.75 28.48 0.10
CA PRO A 325 -34.15 28.35 1.43
C PRO A 325 -34.26 26.92 1.97
N GLN A 326 -35.41 26.27 1.76
CA GLN A 326 -35.67 24.90 2.19
C GLN A 326 -34.84 23.88 1.38
N LEU A 327 -34.64 24.12 0.09
CA LEU A 327 -33.75 23.33 -0.78
C LEU A 327 -32.28 23.42 -0.33
N ARG A 328 -31.80 24.60 0.10
CA ARG A 328 -30.45 24.77 0.66
C ARG A 328 -30.26 23.92 1.92
N LEU A 329 -31.19 24.01 2.87
CA LEU A 329 -31.15 23.22 4.11
C LEU A 329 -31.18 21.71 3.84
N LEU A 330 -32.07 21.24 2.96
CA LEU A 330 -32.16 19.82 2.61
C LEU A 330 -30.89 19.30 1.92
N ARG A 331 -30.22 20.12 1.11
CA ARG A 331 -28.93 19.78 0.48
C ARG A 331 -27.80 19.66 1.51
N GLU A 332 -27.77 20.52 2.53
CA GLU A 332 -26.81 20.43 3.64
C GLU A 332 -27.03 19.17 4.48
N GLU A 333 -28.28 18.89 4.85
CA GLU A 333 -28.66 17.67 5.56
C GLU A 333 -28.30 16.40 4.78
N LEU A 334 -28.55 16.38 3.46
CA LEU A 334 -28.17 15.27 2.59
C LEU A 334 -26.65 15.04 2.59
N ASN A 335 -25.86 16.12 2.58
CA ASN A 335 -24.39 16.02 2.65
C ASN A 335 -23.92 15.41 3.97
N LEU A 336 -24.57 15.75 5.10
CA LEU A 336 -24.29 15.16 6.40
C LEU A 336 -24.61 13.66 6.40
N LEU A 337 -25.76 13.26 5.86
CA LEU A 337 -26.17 11.85 5.75
C LEU A 337 -25.21 11.03 4.88
N LEU A 338 -24.74 11.60 3.76
CA LEU A 338 -23.74 10.96 2.90
C LEU A 338 -22.39 10.78 3.61
N HIS A 339 -21.98 11.72 4.46
CA HIS A 339 -20.78 11.58 5.29
C HIS A 339 -20.93 10.45 6.33
N GLN A 340 -22.10 10.35 6.97
CA GLN A 340 -22.41 9.26 7.91
C GLN A 340 -22.40 7.87 7.24
N ASP A 341 -22.86 7.75 5.99
CA ASP A 341 -22.77 6.49 5.23
C ASP A 341 -21.31 6.10 4.98
N GLU A 342 -20.43 7.06 4.67
CA GLU A 342 -19.00 6.81 4.52
C GLU A 342 -18.36 6.23 5.79
N LEU A 343 -18.65 6.81 6.96
CA LEU A 343 -18.18 6.32 8.25
C LEU A 343 -18.67 4.89 8.52
N HIS A 344 -19.95 4.60 8.21
CA HIS A 344 -20.52 3.25 8.35
C HIS A 344 -19.75 2.22 7.53
N TRP A 345 -19.42 2.53 6.26
CA TRP A 345 -18.68 1.59 5.40
C TRP A 345 -17.21 1.47 5.76
N ARG A 346 -16.58 2.56 6.23
CA ARG A 346 -15.22 2.54 6.76
C ARG A 346 -15.09 1.55 7.92
N GLN A 347 -15.96 1.65 8.93
CA GLN A 347 -15.96 0.75 10.09
C GLN A 347 -16.10 -0.73 9.69
N ARG A 348 -16.96 -1.03 8.69
CA ARG A 348 -17.21 -2.40 8.21
C ARG A 348 -16.07 -2.98 7.37
N SER A 349 -15.32 -2.12 6.67
CA SER A 349 -14.15 -2.51 5.90
C SER A 349 -12.95 -2.90 6.79
N ARG A 350 -12.85 -2.31 8.00
CA ARG A 350 -11.70 -2.39 8.92
C ARG A 350 -10.38 -1.79 8.36
N GLU A 351 -10.45 -0.98 7.31
CA GLU A 351 -9.28 -0.31 6.72
C GLU A 351 -9.06 1.06 7.40
N VAL A 352 -8.21 1.07 8.44
CA VAL A 352 -8.04 2.22 9.36
C VAL A 352 -6.97 3.23 8.87
N TRP A 353 -5.97 2.77 8.12
CA TRP A 353 -4.75 3.52 7.71
C TRP A 353 -4.96 4.63 6.67
N LEU A 354 -6.20 4.91 6.32
CA LEU A 354 -6.61 5.68 5.16
C LEU A 354 -7.24 6.97 5.75
N ALA A 355 -6.95 8.19 5.26
CA ALA A 355 -7.45 9.47 5.83
C ALA A 355 -8.85 9.87 5.32
N ALA A 356 -9.69 10.53 6.13
CA ALA A 356 -11.04 10.95 5.72
C ALA A 356 -10.98 11.97 4.56
N GLY A 357 -11.88 11.86 3.56
CA GLY A 357 -11.93 12.76 2.40
C GLY A 357 -11.19 12.29 1.14
N ASP A 358 -10.22 11.38 1.25
CA ASP A 358 -9.40 10.87 0.12
C ASP A 358 -10.00 9.63 -0.59
N LYS A 359 -11.28 9.32 -0.36
CA LYS A 359 -11.76 7.93 -0.38
C LYS A 359 -13.05 7.65 -1.13
N ASN A 360 -12.97 6.56 -1.90
CA ASN A 360 -14.07 5.95 -2.60
C ASN A 360 -14.87 5.00 -1.67
N THR A 361 -16.16 5.29 -1.41
CA THR A 361 -17.05 4.38 -0.66
C THR A 361 -17.17 2.99 -1.32
N LYS A 362 -17.03 2.89 -2.65
CA LYS A 362 -16.99 1.60 -3.40
C LYS A 362 -15.84 0.71 -2.95
N PHE A 363 -14.68 1.27 -2.60
CA PHE A 363 -13.57 0.51 -2.04
C PHE A 363 -13.98 -0.13 -0.70
N PHE A 364 -14.58 0.65 0.20
CA PHE A 364 -15.04 0.14 1.50
C PHE A 364 -16.20 -0.85 1.38
N HIS A 365 -17.16 -0.60 0.48
CA HIS A 365 -18.25 -1.54 0.18
C HIS A 365 -17.72 -2.84 -0.43
N GLN A 366 -16.83 -2.78 -1.42
CA GLN A 366 -16.27 -3.96 -2.07
C GLN A 366 -15.39 -4.74 -1.09
N GLN A 367 -14.59 -4.06 -0.27
CA GLN A 367 -13.85 -4.69 0.83
C GLN A 367 -14.81 -5.33 1.83
N ALA A 368 -15.84 -4.63 2.30
CA ALA A 368 -16.83 -5.18 3.23
C ALA A 368 -17.58 -6.38 2.61
N LYS A 369 -17.90 -6.35 1.32
CA LYS A 369 -18.55 -7.43 0.56
C LYS A 369 -17.61 -8.63 0.37
N GLN A 370 -16.36 -8.39 0.00
CA GLN A 370 -15.32 -9.41 -0.14
C GLN A 370 -15.01 -10.07 1.21
N ARG A 371 -14.89 -9.26 2.28
CA ARG A 371 -14.68 -9.75 3.65
C ARG A 371 -15.89 -10.53 4.15
N ARG A 372 -17.12 -10.09 3.83
CA ARG A 372 -18.34 -10.84 4.12
C ARG A 372 -18.34 -12.17 3.37
N GLY A 373 -18.06 -12.18 2.06
CA GLY A 373 -17.99 -13.39 1.26
C GLY A 373 -16.93 -14.36 1.77
N LYS A 374 -15.72 -13.86 2.09
CA LYS A 374 -14.62 -14.65 2.64
C LYS A 374 -14.93 -15.21 4.03
N ASN A 375 -15.58 -14.45 4.90
CA ASN A 375 -15.85 -14.86 6.29
C ASN A 375 -17.20 -15.58 6.46
N THR A 376 -18.00 -15.73 5.40
CA THR A 376 -19.25 -16.49 5.47
C THR A 376 -18.89 -17.96 5.31
N ILE A 377 -19.27 -18.78 6.29
CA ILE A 377 -19.04 -20.21 6.27
C ILE A 377 -20.21 -20.83 5.50
N LYS A 378 -19.91 -21.51 4.38
CA LYS A 378 -20.90 -22.28 3.61
C LYS A 378 -21.20 -23.58 4.39
N ILE A 379 -22.48 -23.87 4.58
CA ILE A 379 -22.98 -24.94 5.45
C ILE A 379 -22.60 -26.31 4.85
N GLY A 380 -22.14 -27.22 5.71
CA GLY A 380 -21.57 -28.54 5.38
C GLY A 380 -20.52 -29.06 6.37
N LEU A 381 -20.26 -28.35 7.46
CA LEU A 381 -19.40 -28.80 8.57
C LEU A 381 -20.30 -29.27 9.71
N ASP A 382 -20.17 -30.53 10.11
CA ASP A 382 -20.97 -31.12 11.17
C ASP A 382 -20.64 -30.50 12.55
N TRP A 383 -21.61 -30.45 13.46
CA TRP A 383 -21.41 -29.80 14.77
C TRP A 383 -20.39 -30.54 15.63
N GLU A 384 -20.38 -31.87 15.57
CA GLU A 384 -19.43 -32.73 16.30
C GLU A 384 -17.99 -32.56 15.76
N ASP A 385 -17.84 -32.52 14.44
CA ASP A 385 -16.56 -32.19 13.77
C ASP A 385 -16.07 -30.79 14.11
N THR A 386 -16.99 -29.84 14.24
CA THR A 386 -16.68 -28.44 14.58
C THR A 386 -16.14 -28.32 16.01
N VAL A 387 -16.74 -29.02 16.99
CA VAL A 387 -16.26 -29.01 18.38
C VAL A 387 -14.91 -29.72 18.51
N SER A 388 -14.76 -30.90 17.89
CA SER A 388 -13.51 -31.69 17.91
C SER A 388 -12.32 -30.95 17.26
N ALA A 389 -12.55 -30.20 16.18
CA ALA A 389 -11.49 -29.48 15.48
C ALA A 389 -11.22 -28.04 16.01
N ILE A 390 -12.10 -27.47 16.86
CA ILE A 390 -11.86 -26.20 17.57
C ILE A 390 -10.81 -26.34 18.68
N ASP A 391 -10.61 -27.54 19.22
CA ASP A 391 -9.51 -27.88 20.13
C ASP A 391 -8.12 -27.76 19.49
N GLY A 392 -8.06 -27.32 18.22
CA GLY A 392 -6.95 -27.56 17.35
C GLY A 392 -6.18 -26.39 16.74
N VAL A 393 -6.62 -25.14 16.83
CA VAL A 393 -5.93 -24.03 16.14
C VAL A 393 -6.39 -22.71 16.76
N VAL A 394 -5.52 -21.70 16.99
CA VAL A 394 -5.78 -20.22 16.92
C VAL A 394 -4.44 -19.48 16.82
N THR A 395 -4.42 -18.23 16.31
CA THR A 395 -3.41 -17.14 16.51
C THR A 395 -4.07 -15.75 16.30
N PRO A 396 -3.50 -14.62 16.81
CA PRO A 396 -4.25 -13.41 17.24
C PRO A 396 -4.28 -12.22 16.25
N ASP A 397 -5.30 -11.33 16.35
CA ASP A 397 -5.15 -9.85 16.49
C ASP A 397 -6.46 -8.99 16.45
N MET A 398 -6.34 -7.75 16.98
CA MET A 398 -7.16 -6.51 16.86
C MET A 398 -8.33 -6.21 17.85
N ASN A 399 -8.29 -5.05 18.54
CA ASN A 399 -8.85 -3.74 18.09
C ASN A 399 -8.84 -2.65 19.20
N LEU A 400 -8.56 -1.38 18.83
CA LEU A 400 -8.25 -0.24 19.72
C LEU A 400 -9.28 0.94 19.75
N HIS A 401 -10.24 1.07 18.85
CA HIS A 401 -11.04 2.31 18.73
C HIS A 401 -12.50 2.22 19.23
N ALA A 402 -12.72 1.80 20.47
CA ALA A 402 -13.98 2.07 21.19
C ALA A 402 -13.78 3.01 22.39
N HIS A 403 -12.56 3.55 22.55
CA HIS A 403 -12.08 4.14 23.80
C HIS A 403 -12.46 5.60 24.04
N ILE A 404 -12.92 6.35 23.03
CA ILE A 404 -12.96 7.82 23.13
C ILE A 404 -14.27 8.35 23.72
N SER A 405 -15.43 7.71 23.50
CA SER A 405 -16.70 8.21 24.06
C SER A 405 -17.07 7.62 25.43
N PHE A 406 -16.57 6.43 25.79
CA PHE A 406 -16.85 5.82 27.10
C PHE A 406 -15.96 6.34 28.25
N HIS A 407 -14.86 7.04 27.92
CA HIS A 407 -13.89 7.52 28.91
C HIS A 407 -14.44 8.66 29.79
N CYS A 408 -15.39 9.46 29.28
CA CYS A 408 -15.91 10.61 30.01
C CYS A 408 -16.91 10.25 31.13
N TYR A 409 -17.56 9.06 31.07
CA TYR A 409 -18.63 8.70 32.02
C TYR A 409 -18.48 7.30 32.67
N GLY A 410 -17.75 6.36 32.06
CA GLY A 410 -17.67 4.97 32.54
C GLY A 410 -16.34 4.58 33.19
N GLY A 411 -15.30 5.43 33.11
CA GLY A 411 -13.94 5.09 33.56
C GLY A 411 -13.85 4.71 35.04
N GLN A 412 -14.52 5.48 35.90
CA GLN A 412 -14.51 5.26 37.35
C GLN A 412 -15.23 3.95 37.73
N ASP A 413 -16.42 3.68 37.16
CA ASP A 413 -17.16 2.44 37.41
C ASP A 413 -16.37 1.20 36.95
N VAL A 414 -15.70 1.28 35.80
CA VAL A 414 -14.81 0.21 35.29
C VAL A 414 -13.62 0.00 36.23
N GLY A 415 -12.99 1.09 36.70
CA GLY A 415 -11.92 1.05 37.68
C GLY A 415 -12.34 0.36 38.97
N THR A 416 -13.45 0.80 39.57
CA THR A 416 -14.02 0.23 40.80
C THR A 416 -14.39 -1.24 40.63
N ALA A 417 -14.98 -1.61 39.49
CA ALA A 417 -15.30 -3.00 39.18
C ALA A 417 -14.04 -3.89 39.09
N VAL A 418 -13.00 -3.44 38.38
CA VAL A 418 -11.74 -4.17 38.26
C VAL A 418 -11.02 -4.27 39.61
N LEU A 419 -10.97 -3.18 40.38
CA LEU A 419 -10.38 -3.17 41.73
C LEU A 419 -11.13 -4.10 42.68
N SER A 420 -12.46 -4.14 42.62
CA SER A 420 -13.28 -5.07 43.42
C SER A 420 -12.90 -6.53 43.13
N VAL A 421 -12.67 -6.91 41.87
CA VAL A 421 -12.22 -8.27 41.51
C VAL A 421 -10.80 -8.53 42.03
N LEU A 422 -9.88 -7.59 41.88
CA LEU A 422 -8.49 -7.74 42.35
C LEU A 422 -8.42 -7.88 43.88
N ASN A 423 -9.29 -7.19 44.60
CA ASN A 423 -9.32 -7.22 46.06
C ASN A 423 -10.07 -8.44 46.61
N SER A 424 -11.23 -8.77 46.04
CA SER A 424 -12.10 -9.85 46.54
C SER A 424 -11.74 -11.24 46.01
N GLY A 425 -11.07 -11.34 44.87
CA GLY A 425 -10.79 -12.64 44.22
C GLY A 425 -12.00 -13.27 43.53
N PHE A 426 -13.09 -12.53 43.31
CA PHE A 426 -14.30 -13.03 42.66
C PHE A 426 -14.54 -12.37 41.30
N LEU A 427 -14.51 -13.18 40.24
CA LEU A 427 -14.82 -12.75 38.87
C LEU A 427 -16.18 -13.28 38.43
N LEU A 428 -17.04 -12.38 37.95
CA LEU A 428 -18.34 -12.76 37.39
C LEU A 428 -18.16 -13.60 36.12
N ARG A 429 -18.71 -14.82 36.08
CA ARG A 429 -18.58 -15.77 34.95
C ARG A 429 -18.94 -15.16 33.59
N LYS A 430 -19.95 -14.30 33.54
CA LYS A 430 -20.39 -13.59 32.33
C LYS A 430 -19.29 -12.71 31.74
N VAL A 431 -18.43 -12.12 32.57
CA VAL A 431 -17.30 -11.27 32.15
C VAL A 431 -16.18 -12.12 31.57
N ASN A 432 -16.01 -13.35 32.06
CA ASN A 432 -14.99 -14.29 31.57
C ASN A 432 -15.43 -15.19 30.40
N HIS A 433 -16.61 -14.92 29.82
CA HIS A 433 -17.10 -15.60 28.63
C HIS A 433 -16.55 -14.94 27.34
N SER A 434 -16.10 -15.76 26.39
CA SER A 434 -15.54 -15.29 25.12
C SER A 434 -16.21 -15.95 23.92
N HIS A 435 -16.30 -15.25 22.80
CA HIS A 435 -16.82 -15.82 21.55
C HIS A 435 -15.70 -16.24 20.60
N ILE A 436 -15.78 -17.43 20.02
CA ILE A 436 -14.81 -17.94 19.04
C ILE A 436 -15.33 -17.63 17.63
N VAL A 437 -14.59 -16.86 16.84
CA VAL A 437 -14.91 -16.56 15.43
C VAL A 437 -13.93 -17.26 14.50
N LEU A 438 -14.41 -17.97 13.50
CA LEU A 438 -13.57 -18.64 12.52
C LEU A 438 -13.20 -17.71 11.35
N VAL A 439 -11.91 -17.60 11.06
CA VAL A 439 -11.35 -16.78 9.97
C VAL A 439 -10.51 -17.66 9.03
N PRO A 440 -10.82 -17.74 7.74
CA PRO A 440 -10.10 -18.66 6.85
C PRO A 440 -8.63 -18.28 6.60
N LYS A 441 -7.74 -19.27 6.72
CA LYS A 441 -6.29 -19.21 6.42
C LYS A 441 -6.00 -19.13 4.93
N ARG A 442 -6.80 -19.83 4.10
CA ARG A 442 -6.61 -19.96 2.64
C ARG A 442 -7.85 -19.55 1.84
N LYS A 443 -7.69 -19.42 0.52
CA LYS A 443 -8.82 -19.24 -0.41
C LYS A 443 -9.60 -20.56 -0.47
N ASN A 444 -10.93 -20.51 -0.37
CA ASN A 444 -11.83 -21.68 -0.39
C ASN A 444 -11.50 -22.75 0.69
N PRO A 445 -11.70 -22.45 1.99
CA PRO A 445 -11.50 -23.42 3.06
C PRO A 445 -12.48 -24.61 2.91
N GLN A 446 -11.97 -25.84 3.07
CA GLN A 446 -12.77 -27.07 3.03
C GLN A 446 -12.74 -27.85 4.34
N ARG A 447 -11.66 -27.74 5.12
CA ARG A 447 -11.49 -28.42 6.41
C ARG A 447 -11.42 -27.41 7.55
N MET A 448 -11.74 -27.83 8.77
CA MET A 448 -11.68 -26.93 9.94
C MET A 448 -10.25 -26.43 10.25
N SER A 449 -9.23 -27.24 9.94
CA SER A 449 -7.81 -26.84 10.00
C SER A 449 -7.46 -25.64 9.10
N ASP A 450 -8.28 -25.37 8.09
CA ASP A 450 -8.17 -24.22 7.18
C ASP A 450 -8.67 -22.92 7.80
N TYR A 451 -9.34 -22.98 8.94
CA TYR A 451 -9.78 -21.81 9.68
C TYR A 451 -8.82 -21.50 10.82
N ARG A 452 -8.67 -20.21 11.12
CA ARG A 452 -8.11 -19.67 12.36
C ARG A 452 -9.28 -19.28 13.24
N PRO A 453 -9.56 -19.98 14.33
CA PRO A 453 -10.47 -19.45 15.33
C PRO A 453 -9.85 -18.19 15.96
N ILE A 454 -10.66 -17.25 16.41
CA ILE A 454 -10.24 -16.00 17.04
C ILE A 454 -11.11 -15.81 18.28
N ARG A 455 -10.49 -15.72 19.45
CA ARG A 455 -11.19 -15.54 20.73
C ARG A 455 -11.49 -14.06 20.98
N LEU A 456 -12.77 -13.71 20.98
CA LEU A 456 -13.27 -12.38 21.30
C LEU A 456 -13.61 -12.33 22.79
N SER A 457 -12.63 -11.96 23.60
CA SER A 457 -12.81 -11.75 25.04
C SER A 457 -13.48 -10.41 25.36
N ASN A 458 -14.24 -10.40 26.47
CA ASN A 458 -14.84 -9.20 27.02
C ASN A 458 -13.79 -8.11 27.29
N VAL A 459 -14.11 -6.84 26.99
CA VAL A 459 -13.20 -5.71 27.17
C VAL A 459 -12.86 -5.47 28.65
N VAL A 460 -13.83 -5.60 29.56
CA VAL A 460 -13.61 -5.45 31.00
C VAL A 460 -12.64 -6.52 31.51
N TYR A 461 -12.80 -7.77 31.03
CA TYR A 461 -11.83 -8.83 31.32
C TYR A 461 -10.44 -8.52 30.74
N LYS A 462 -10.35 -8.00 29.52
CA LYS A 462 -9.06 -7.60 28.92
C LYS A 462 -8.36 -6.52 29.75
N ILE A 463 -9.09 -5.59 30.34
CA ILE A 463 -8.54 -4.58 31.26
C ILE A 463 -7.99 -5.26 32.52
N LEU A 464 -8.78 -6.11 33.18
CA LEU A 464 -8.35 -6.88 34.34
C LEU A 464 -7.07 -7.69 34.04
N SER A 465 -7.09 -8.47 32.97
CA SER A 465 -5.95 -9.27 32.50
C SER A 465 -4.73 -8.40 32.17
N LYS A 466 -4.93 -7.22 31.55
CA LYS A 466 -3.85 -6.28 31.26
C LYS A 466 -3.22 -5.71 32.53
N VAL A 467 -4.00 -5.41 33.56
CA VAL A 467 -3.50 -4.96 34.87
C VAL A 467 -2.64 -6.05 35.51
N LEU A 468 -3.13 -7.29 35.52
CA LEU A 468 -2.39 -8.45 36.03
C LEU A 468 -1.09 -8.69 35.24
N ALA A 469 -1.16 -8.64 33.92
CA ALA A 469 0.00 -8.77 33.04
C ALA A 469 1.04 -7.69 33.28
N ASN A 470 0.62 -6.42 33.43
CA ASN A 470 1.52 -5.30 33.69
C ASN A 470 2.22 -5.42 35.06
N ARG A 471 1.56 -5.97 36.07
CA ARG A 471 2.18 -6.29 37.36
C ARG A 471 3.18 -7.44 37.21
N MET A 472 2.82 -8.51 36.49
CA MET A 472 3.71 -9.66 36.21
C MET A 472 4.98 -9.22 35.47
N LYS A 473 4.87 -8.31 34.49
CA LYS A 473 6.02 -7.81 33.71
C LYS A 473 7.17 -7.26 34.56
N ARG A 474 6.88 -6.73 35.74
CA ARG A 474 7.89 -6.15 36.64
C ARG A 474 8.82 -7.21 37.21
N VAL A 475 8.31 -8.42 37.44
CA VAL A 475 9.07 -9.54 38.03
C VAL A 475 9.69 -10.46 36.99
N LEU A 476 9.18 -10.47 35.74
CA LEU A 476 9.66 -11.36 34.67
C LEU A 476 11.19 -11.38 34.51
N PRO A 477 11.92 -10.25 34.44
CA PRO A 477 13.36 -10.27 34.22
C PRO A 477 14.14 -11.09 35.27
N TRP A 478 13.60 -11.24 36.48
CA TRP A 478 14.23 -11.89 37.62
C TRP A 478 13.92 -13.40 37.69
N ILE A 479 12.83 -13.83 37.05
CA ILE A 479 12.33 -15.21 37.13
C ILE A 479 12.46 -15.97 35.82
N THR A 480 12.73 -15.29 34.69
CA THR A 480 12.94 -15.91 33.38
C THR A 480 14.41 -16.08 33.05
N SER A 481 14.81 -17.28 32.64
CA SER A 481 16.16 -17.60 32.20
C SER A 481 16.63 -16.70 31.05
N GLU A 482 17.93 -16.44 30.96
CA GLU A 482 18.55 -15.67 29.88
C GLU A 482 18.34 -16.30 28.49
N SER A 483 18.15 -17.63 28.43
CA SER A 483 17.86 -18.37 27.19
C SER A 483 16.46 -18.13 26.62
N GLN A 484 15.57 -17.44 27.36
CA GLN A 484 14.22 -17.08 26.92
C GLN A 484 14.15 -15.60 26.52
N SER A 485 14.01 -15.30 25.23
CA SER A 485 14.02 -13.90 24.75
C SER A 485 12.64 -13.34 24.43
N ALA A 486 11.58 -14.16 24.39
CA ALA A 486 10.26 -13.70 23.96
C ALA A 486 9.49 -12.95 25.07
N PHE A 487 8.86 -11.84 24.72
CA PHE A 487 7.97 -11.03 25.56
C PHE A 487 8.57 -10.48 26.87
N VAL A 488 9.88 -10.62 27.09
CA VAL A 488 10.60 -10.05 28.22
C VAL A 488 11.07 -8.64 27.88
N PRO A 489 10.80 -7.61 28.71
CA PRO A 489 11.28 -6.26 28.48
C PRO A 489 12.81 -6.22 28.29
N ARG A 490 13.29 -5.38 27.37
CA ARG A 490 14.72 -5.19 27.02
C ARG A 490 15.42 -6.36 26.34
N ARG A 491 14.75 -7.48 26.05
CA ARG A 491 15.27 -8.56 25.20
C ARG A 491 14.70 -8.40 23.80
N GLN A 492 15.56 -8.29 22.79
CA GLN A 492 15.11 -8.16 21.40
C GLN A 492 15.07 -9.52 20.70
N ILE A 493 14.17 -9.65 19.72
CA ILE A 493 14.12 -10.85 18.87
C ILE A 493 15.43 -11.06 18.11
N THR A 494 16.12 -9.98 17.76
CA THR A 494 17.40 -9.97 17.06
C THR A 494 18.52 -10.63 17.86
N ASP A 495 18.50 -10.50 19.19
CA ASP A 495 19.53 -11.07 20.06
C ASP A 495 19.51 -12.60 19.96
N ASN A 496 18.32 -13.19 20.02
CA ASN A 496 18.12 -14.64 19.89
C ASN A 496 18.52 -15.15 18.49
N ILE A 497 18.18 -14.39 17.44
CA ILE A 497 18.57 -14.72 16.06
C ILE A 497 20.09 -14.70 15.89
N ASN A 498 20.77 -13.70 16.44
CA ASN A 498 22.23 -13.57 16.35
C ASN A 498 22.94 -14.73 17.06
N VAL A 499 22.52 -15.06 18.28
CA VAL A 499 23.12 -16.18 19.04
C VAL A 499 22.87 -17.51 18.33
N ALA A 500 21.64 -17.76 17.86
CA ALA A 500 21.32 -18.96 17.09
C ALA A 500 22.14 -19.05 15.80
N PHE A 501 22.32 -17.92 15.10
CA PHE A 501 23.09 -17.85 13.86
C PHE A 501 24.58 -18.17 14.10
N GLU A 502 25.21 -17.59 15.12
CA GLU A 502 26.61 -17.86 15.46
C GLU A 502 26.83 -19.32 15.89
N LEU A 503 25.91 -19.90 16.67
CA LEU A 503 25.97 -21.32 17.04
C LEU A 503 25.87 -22.21 15.80
N MET A 504 24.89 -21.98 14.93
CA MET A 504 24.73 -22.73 13.69
C MET A 504 25.92 -22.56 12.73
N HIS A 505 26.51 -21.36 12.67
CA HIS A 505 27.71 -21.11 11.88
C HIS A 505 28.93 -21.85 12.44
N GLY A 506 29.12 -21.84 13.75
CA GLY A 506 30.17 -22.59 14.46
C GLY A 506 30.07 -24.10 14.23
N LEU A 507 28.86 -24.66 14.34
CA LEU A 507 28.57 -26.07 14.06
C LEU A 507 28.99 -26.45 12.63
N ARG A 508 28.66 -25.61 11.64
CA ARG A 508 28.99 -25.86 10.23
C ARG A 508 30.50 -25.84 9.95
N ASN A 509 31.25 -24.98 10.63
CA ASN A 509 32.69 -24.84 10.39
C ASN A 509 33.52 -25.91 11.13
N ARG A 510 32.94 -26.57 12.14
CA ARG A 510 33.58 -27.64 12.93
C ARG A 510 33.19 -29.03 12.44
N GLN A 511 33.54 -29.36 11.19
CA GLN A 511 33.19 -30.65 10.57
C GLN A 511 34.14 -31.82 10.94
N ARG A 512 35.17 -31.59 11.75
CA ARG A 512 36.17 -32.61 12.14
C ARG A 512 36.47 -32.52 13.64
N GLY A 513 36.30 -33.63 14.37
CA GLY A 513 36.55 -33.76 15.81
C GLY A 513 35.97 -35.06 16.38
N LYS A 514 36.42 -35.51 17.57
CA LYS A 514 35.91 -36.71 18.27
C LYS A 514 34.50 -36.53 18.86
N LEU A 515 34.06 -35.28 19.04
CA LEU A 515 32.75 -34.92 19.58
C LEU A 515 31.87 -34.38 18.45
N CYS A 516 30.73 -35.00 18.23
CA CYS A 516 29.71 -34.49 17.31
C CYS A 516 28.88 -33.43 18.04
N GLN A 517 28.53 -32.34 17.36
CA GLN A 517 27.66 -31.29 17.91
C GLN A 517 26.43 -31.17 17.02
N MET A 518 25.24 -31.05 17.62
CA MET A 518 23.98 -30.95 16.88
C MET A 518 23.09 -29.82 17.41
N ALA A 519 22.20 -29.36 16.53
CA ALA A 519 21.11 -28.45 16.85
C ALA A 519 19.77 -29.07 16.46
N ILE A 520 18.78 -28.98 17.34
CA ILE A 520 17.43 -29.53 17.14
C ILE A 520 16.43 -28.39 17.23
N LYS A 521 15.58 -28.23 16.19
CA LYS A 521 14.41 -27.36 16.29
C LYS A 521 13.24 -28.15 16.86
N LEU A 522 12.63 -27.62 17.91
CA LEU A 522 11.34 -28.08 18.39
C LEU A 522 10.28 -27.03 18.03
N ASP A 523 9.21 -27.50 17.41
CA ASP A 523 8.00 -26.70 17.16
C ASP A 523 6.88 -27.24 18.05
N MET A 524 6.52 -26.47 19.08
CA MET A 524 5.49 -26.90 20.02
C MET A 524 4.11 -26.66 19.42
N SER A 525 3.47 -27.75 18.95
CA SER A 525 2.13 -27.63 18.38
C SER A 525 1.10 -27.17 19.43
N LYS A 526 0.38 -26.08 19.12
CA LYS A 526 -0.78 -25.59 19.89
C LYS A 526 -0.46 -25.30 21.37
N VAL A 527 0.66 -24.63 21.62
CA VAL A 527 1.17 -24.34 22.97
C VAL A 527 0.14 -23.82 23.95
N TYR A 528 -0.68 -22.85 23.54
CA TYR A 528 -1.68 -22.24 24.41
C TYR A 528 -2.76 -23.24 24.84
N ASP A 529 -3.16 -24.17 23.98
CA ASP A 529 -4.29 -25.08 24.23
C ASP A 529 -3.90 -26.26 25.12
N ARG A 530 -2.60 -26.61 25.13
CA ARG A 530 -2.07 -27.78 25.84
C ARG A 530 -1.55 -27.49 27.25
N VAL A 531 -1.60 -26.23 27.70
CA VAL A 531 -1.13 -25.89 29.05
C VAL A 531 -2.04 -26.52 30.10
N GLU A 532 -1.52 -27.51 30.81
CA GLU A 532 -2.23 -28.13 31.93
C GLU A 532 -2.30 -27.18 33.13
N TRP A 533 -3.51 -26.92 33.62
CA TRP A 533 -3.75 -25.93 34.68
C TRP A 533 -3.10 -26.30 36.01
N GLY A 534 -3.11 -27.60 36.35
CA GLY A 534 -2.44 -28.09 37.55
C GLY A 534 -0.92 -27.93 37.50
N PHE A 535 -0.32 -28.09 36.32
CA PHE A 535 1.11 -27.84 36.13
C PHE A 535 1.44 -26.35 36.30
N LEU A 536 0.70 -25.47 35.63
CA LEU A 536 0.88 -24.02 35.74
C LEU A 536 0.79 -23.53 37.20
N GLU A 537 -0.21 -23.99 37.95
CA GLU A 537 -0.37 -23.65 39.36
C GLU A 537 0.84 -24.10 40.20
N ARG A 538 1.28 -25.36 40.04
CA ARG A 538 2.43 -25.91 40.76
C ARG A 538 3.74 -25.17 40.42
N VAL A 539 3.93 -24.76 39.16
CA VAL A 539 5.09 -23.95 38.76
C VAL A 539 5.09 -22.61 39.48
N MET A 540 3.95 -21.90 39.53
CA MET A 540 3.86 -20.62 40.25
C MET A 540 4.10 -20.79 41.76
N VAL A 541 3.55 -21.85 42.38
CA VAL A 541 3.84 -22.18 43.78
C VAL A 541 5.34 -22.39 43.98
N ARG A 542 5.98 -23.19 43.11
CA ARG A 542 7.41 -23.52 43.24
C ARG A 542 8.33 -22.33 43.01
N MET A 543 7.90 -21.37 42.19
CA MET A 543 8.59 -20.10 41.95
C MET A 543 8.43 -19.10 43.11
N GLY A 544 7.63 -19.42 44.14
CA GLY A 544 7.46 -18.58 45.32
C GLY A 544 6.42 -17.47 45.18
N PHE A 545 5.50 -17.57 44.20
CA PHE A 545 4.40 -16.61 44.12
C PHE A 545 3.44 -16.79 45.31
N GLU A 546 2.97 -15.66 45.84
CA GLU A 546 2.02 -15.62 46.95
C GLU A 546 0.66 -16.25 46.54
N ARG A 547 -0.02 -16.90 47.49
CA ARG A 547 -1.21 -17.73 47.20
C ARG A 547 -2.39 -16.93 46.64
N ARG A 548 -2.68 -15.75 47.17
CA ARG A 548 -3.72 -14.85 46.63
C ARG A 548 -3.42 -14.44 45.19
N TRP A 549 -2.15 -14.16 44.86
CA TRP A 549 -1.74 -13.91 43.47
C TRP A 549 -2.01 -15.10 42.55
N ILE A 550 -1.63 -16.31 42.98
CA ILE A 550 -1.88 -17.55 42.23
C ILE A 550 -3.38 -17.75 42.02
N ASN A 551 -4.19 -17.57 43.07
CA ASN A 551 -5.64 -17.72 43.01
C ASN A 551 -6.26 -16.74 42.01
N LEU A 552 -5.78 -15.49 41.93
CA LEU A 552 -6.24 -14.51 40.93
C LEU A 552 -5.91 -14.95 39.49
N MET A 553 -4.71 -15.46 39.24
CA MET A 553 -4.32 -15.99 37.92
C MET A 553 -5.17 -17.20 37.54
N MET A 554 -5.30 -18.16 38.46
CA MET A 554 -6.03 -19.40 38.24
C MET A 554 -7.54 -19.15 38.11
N MET A 555 -8.11 -18.15 38.79
CA MET A 555 -9.48 -17.70 38.58
C MET A 555 -9.68 -17.25 37.12
N CYS A 556 -8.79 -16.41 36.59
CA CYS A 556 -8.86 -15.93 35.20
C CYS A 556 -8.79 -17.09 34.19
N VAL A 557 -7.98 -18.11 34.47
CA VAL A 557 -7.81 -19.28 33.59
C VAL A 557 -8.99 -20.26 33.72
N ARG A 558 -9.28 -20.74 34.93
CA ARG A 558 -10.25 -21.82 35.22
C ARG A 558 -11.71 -21.44 34.97
N THR A 559 -12.08 -20.18 35.14
CA THR A 559 -13.49 -19.73 35.00
C THR A 559 -13.89 -19.35 33.57
N THR A 560 -12.99 -19.58 32.60
CA THR A 560 -13.23 -19.22 31.21
C THR A 560 -14.31 -20.11 30.58
N SER A 561 -15.15 -19.54 29.71
CA SER A 561 -16.10 -20.31 28.90
C SER A 561 -16.20 -19.73 27.48
N TYR A 562 -16.61 -20.56 26.52
CA TYR A 562 -16.65 -20.18 25.11
C TYR A 562 -17.96 -20.53 24.42
N SER A 563 -18.32 -19.75 23.40
CA SER A 563 -19.34 -20.11 22.40
C SER A 563 -18.82 -19.81 21.00
N VAL A 564 -19.18 -20.61 20.01
CA VAL A 564 -18.70 -20.48 18.63
C VAL A 564 -19.66 -19.58 17.85
N LEU A 565 -19.14 -18.52 17.22
CA LEU A 565 -19.93 -17.62 16.38
C LEU A 565 -19.94 -18.11 14.93
N LEU A 566 -20.98 -18.88 14.58
CA LEU A 566 -21.22 -19.33 13.21
C LEU A 566 -22.21 -18.39 12.52
N ASN A 567 -21.78 -17.75 11.42
CA ASN A 567 -22.59 -16.81 10.65
C ASN A 567 -23.34 -15.75 11.51
N ARG A 568 -22.69 -15.31 12.61
CA ARG A 568 -23.17 -14.32 13.61
C ARG A 568 -24.17 -14.83 14.64
N LYS A 569 -24.47 -16.12 14.69
CA LYS A 569 -25.21 -16.73 15.79
C LYS A 569 -24.23 -17.44 16.73
N PRO A 570 -24.31 -17.21 18.06
CA PRO A 570 -23.56 -18.02 19.01
C PRO A 570 -24.18 -19.42 19.04
N ILE A 571 -23.35 -20.44 18.88
CA ILE A 571 -23.74 -21.85 18.92
C ILE A 571 -22.83 -22.57 19.90
N GLY A 572 -23.44 -23.43 20.71
CA GLY A 572 -22.78 -24.24 21.74
C GLY A 572 -22.24 -23.47 22.93
N TYR A 573 -21.79 -24.23 23.93
CA TYR A 573 -21.22 -23.73 25.16
C TYR A 573 -20.12 -24.68 25.62
N ILE A 574 -18.87 -24.19 25.61
CA ILE A 574 -17.66 -24.98 25.87
C ILE A 574 -17.04 -24.50 27.18
N LYS A 575 -16.81 -25.43 28.11
CA LYS A 575 -15.99 -25.20 29.31
C LYS A 575 -14.65 -25.95 29.15
N PRO A 576 -13.53 -25.24 28.98
CA PRO A 576 -12.23 -25.89 28.89
C PRO A 576 -11.84 -26.52 30.25
N SER A 577 -11.06 -27.59 30.20
CA SER A 577 -10.39 -28.19 31.37
C SER A 577 -8.88 -27.90 31.42
N ARG A 578 -8.32 -27.42 30.31
CA ARG A 578 -6.92 -27.06 30.13
C ARG A 578 -6.76 -25.93 29.12
N GLY A 579 -5.54 -25.43 28.99
CA GLY A 579 -5.16 -24.39 28.05
C GLY A 579 -5.42 -22.98 28.56
N ILE A 580 -4.69 -22.01 28.01
CA ILE A 580 -4.81 -20.59 28.33
C ILE A 580 -5.24 -19.81 27.08
N ARG A 581 -5.68 -18.56 27.26
CA ARG A 581 -6.31 -17.80 26.17
C ARG A 581 -5.31 -17.09 25.28
N GLU A 582 -5.24 -17.46 24.02
CA GLU A 582 -4.50 -16.70 23.04
C GLU A 582 -5.16 -15.33 22.74
N GLY A 583 -4.36 -14.27 22.66
CA GLY A 583 -4.83 -12.88 22.54
C GLY A 583 -5.25 -12.22 23.86
N ASP A 584 -5.17 -12.95 24.98
CA ASP A 584 -5.32 -12.42 26.32
C ASP A 584 -3.99 -11.78 26.79
N PRO A 585 -3.97 -10.52 27.30
CA PRO A 585 -2.72 -9.88 27.73
C PRO A 585 -1.90 -10.67 28.76
N LEU A 586 -2.54 -11.49 29.59
CA LEU A 586 -1.89 -12.28 30.64
C LEU A 586 -1.28 -13.60 30.13
N SER A 587 -1.93 -14.27 29.17
CA SER A 587 -1.54 -15.63 28.75
C SER A 587 -0.10 -15.79 28.25
N PRO A 588 0.50 -14.87 27.47
CA PRO A 588 1.90 -15.01 27.05
C PRO A 588 2.83 -15.16 28.25
N TYR A 589 2.56 -14.43 29.34
CA TYR A 589 3.39 -14.46 30.55
C TYR A 589 3.20 -15.73 31.35
N LEU A 590 1.97 -16.23 31.45
CA LEU A 590 1.71 -17.53 32.07
C LEU A 590 2.40 -18.67 31.30
N PHE A 591 2.43 -18.59 29.96
CA PHE A 591 3.16 -19.55 29.15
C PHE A 591 4.67 -19.49 29.40
N LEU A 592 5.25 -18.28 29.56
CA LEU A 592 6.68 -18.16 29.90
C LEU A 592 7.02 -18.87 31.21
N LEU A 593 6.14 -18.85 32.22
CA LEU A 593 6.35 -19.59 33.46
C LEU A 593 6.40 -21.11 33.19
N CYS A 594 5.49 -21.62 32.36
CA CYS A 594 5.53 -23.03 31.94
C CYS A 594 6.82 -23.37 31.18
N ALA A 595 7.24 -22.51 30.25
CA ALA A 595 8.48 -22.68 29.50
C ALA A 595 9.72 -22.65 30.41
N GLU A 596 9.70 -21.87 31.48
CA GLU A 596 10.76 -21.86 32.49
C GLU A 596 10.89 -23.21 33.19
N GLY A 597 9.77 -23.93 33.38
CA GLY A 597 9.79 -25.32 33.84
C GLY A 597 10.62 -26.23 32.92
N LEU A 598 10.48 -26.09 31.59
CA LEU A 598 11.30 -26.82 30.62
C LEU A 598 12.77 -26.39 30.70
N SER A 599 13.06 -25.08 30.75
CA SER A 599 14.43 -24.57 30.92
C SER A 599 15.09 -25.09 32.20
N ALA A 600 14.34 -25.21 33.31
CA ALA A 600 14.84 -25.76 34.56
C ALA A 600 15.15 -27.26 34.46
N LEU A 601 14.31 -28.03 33.75
CA LEU A 601 14.56 -29.44 33.46
C LEU A 601 15.81 -29.63 32.59
N LEU A 602 15.96 -28.85 31.51
CA LEU A 602 17.14 -28.90 30.65
C LEU A 602 18.42 -28.56 31.43
N ARG A 603 18.38 -27.54 32.30
CA ARG A 603 19.50 -27.19 33.18
C ARG A 603 19.79 -28.26 34.24
N LYS A 604 18.78 -29.01 34.69
CA LYS A 604 19.00 -30.17 35.58
C LYS A 604 19.74 -31.28 34.82
N VAL A 605 19.26 -31.63 33.62
CA VAL A 605 19.89 -32.65 32.75
C VAL A 605 21.34 -32.27 32.38
N GLU A 606 21.60 -30.97 32.17
CA GLU A 606 22.95 -30.44 31.93
C GLU A 606 23.86 -30.54 33.17
N ARG A 607 23.35 -30.22 34.36
CA ARG A 607 24.07 -30.40 35.63
C ARG A 607 24.37 -31.87 35.92
N ASP A 608 23.42 -32.75 35.60
CA ASP A 608 23.55 -34.21 35.73
C ASP A 608 24.48 -34.80 34.64
N ARG A 609 25.09 -33.96 33.78
CA ARG A 609 26.01 -34.32 32.69
C ARG A 609 25.44 -35.28 31.65
N LYS A 610 24.12 -35.38 31.54
CA LYS A 610 23.42 -36.20 30.52
C LYS A 610 23.39 -35.51 29.15
N ILE A 611 23.43 -34.18 29.14
CA ILE A 611 23.56 -33.35 27.92
C ILE A 611 24.63 -32.31 28.19
N SER A 612 25.48 -32.02 27.21
CA SER A 612 26.41 -30.89 27.28
C SER A 612 26.06 -29.83 26.24
N GLY A 613 25.90 -28.57 26.66
CA GLY A 613 25.69 -27.45 25.74
C GLY A 613 26.86 -27.22 24.78
N VAL A 614 26.58 -26.45 23.72
CA VAL A 614 27.57 -26.11 22.67
C VAL A 614 28.20 -24.75 22.98
N SER A 615 29.50 -24.62 22.71
CA SER A 615 30.23 -23.36 22.78
C SER A 615 31.07 -23.15 21.51
N VAL A 616 31.04 -21.93 20.99
CA VAL A 616 31.68 -21.55 19.70
C VAL A 616 33.18 -21.31 19.85
N CYS A 617 33.66 -20.93 21.03
CA CYS A 617 35.07 -20.62 21.30
C CYS A 617 35.52 -21.16 22.68
N ARG A 618 36.83 -21.31 22.88
CA ARG A 618 37.39 -21.71 24.19
C ARG A 618 37.10 -20.59 25.20
N GLY A 619 36.43 -20.90 26.31
CA GLY A 619 36.01 -19.92 27.32
C GLY A 619 34.68 -19.22 27.03
N GLY A 620 34.04 -19.46 25.86
CA GLY A 620 32.72 -18.90 25.56
C GLY A 620 31.58 -19.61 26.32
N PRO A 621 30.42 -18.94 26.51
CA PRO A 621 29.29 -19.51 27.24
C PRO A 621 28.80 -20.80 26.57
N LYS A 622 28.50 -21.82 27.39
CA LYS A 622 27.87 -23.05 26.92
C LYS A 622 26.37 -22.81 26.82
N ILE A 623 25.82 -23.02 25.62
CA ILE A 623 24.40 -22.82 25.36
C ILE A 623 23.80 -24.19 25.04
N SER A 624 22.87 -24.64 25.89
CA SER A 624 22.12 -25.88 25.71
C SER A 624 20.77 -25.66 25.02
N HIS A 625 20.19 -24.47 25.14
CA HIS A 625 18.90 -24.15 24.55
C HIS A 625 18.72 -22.64 24.32
N LEU A 626 17.93 -22.30 23.31
CA LEU A 626 17.39 -20.96 23.04
C LEU A 626 15.89 -21.07 22.81
N LEU A 627 15.11 -20.32 23.56
CA LEU A 627 13.66 -20.32 23.47
C LEU A 627 13.19 -18.94 23.01
N PHE A 628 12.34 -18.93 21.99
CA PHE A 628 11.55 -17.76 21.63
C PHE A 628 10.08 -18.17 21.60
N PHE A 629 9.44 -18.09 22.76
CA PHE A 629 8.07 -18.56 22.95
C PHE A 629 7.95 -20.07 22.63
N ASP A 630 7.28 -20.45 21.53
CA ASP A 630 7.10 -21.82 21.06
C ASP A 630 8.24 -22.33 20.16
N ASP A 631 8.88 -21.43 19.41
CA ASP A 631 10.07 -21.73 18.60
C ASP A 631 11.27 -22.00 19.53
N SER A 632 11.62 -23.27 19.69
CA SER A 632 12.68 -23.72 20.61
C SER A 632 13.83 -24.36 19.85
N LEU A 633 15.06 -23.95 20.16
CA LEU A 633 16.29 -24.55 19.64
C LEU A 633 17.03 -25.22 20.79
N LEU A 634 17.40 -26.49 20.62
CA LEU A 634 18.25 -27.23 21.56
C LEU A 634 19.60 -27.49 20.92
N PHE A 635 20.66 -27.43 21.72
CA PHE A 635 22.04 -27.65 21.30
C PHE A 635 22.70 -28.67 22.23
N CYS A 636 23.32 -29.70 21.66
CA CYS A 636 24.03 -30.70 22.44
C CYS A 636 25.27 -31.26 21.73
N CYS A 637 26.19 -31.82 22.52
CA CYS A 637 27.29 -32.66 22.01
C CYS A 637 26.96 -34.14 22.25
N VAL A 638 27.32 -35.00 21.29
CA VAL A 638 27.14 -36.46 21.36
C VAL A 638 28.45 -37.16 21.01
N SER A 639 28.73 -38.26 21.71
CA SER A 639 29.89 -39.12 21.46
C SER A 639 29.69 -39.93 20.18
N SER A 640 30.76 -40.17 19.42
CA SER A 640 30.69 -40.93 18.17
C SER A 640 30.18 -42.37 18.33
N ALA A 641 30.24 -42.93 19.55
CA ALA A 641 29.76 -44.28 19.85
C ALA A 641 28.23 -44.39 19.95
N GLU A 642 27.51 -43.27 20.08
CA GLU A 642 26.04 -43.22 20.25
C GLU A 642 25.31 -42.81 18.95
N MET A 643 26.04 -42.75 17.83
CA MET A 643 25.52 -42.30 16.53
C MET A 643 25.02 -43.48 15.67
N PRO A 644 23.79 -43.45 15.13
CA PRO A 644 23.33 -44.46 14.19
C PRO A 644 24.03 -44.35 12.81
N PRO A 645 24.10 -45.45 12.03
CA PRO A 645 24.69 -45.45 10.69
C PRO A 645 23.97 -44.48 9.74
N SER A 646 24.75 -43.90 8.82
CA SER A 646 24.52 -42.67 8.05
C SER A 646 23.25 -42.55 7.19
N ASN A 647 22.39 -43.57 7.11
CA ASN A 647 21.16 -43.54 6.30
C ASN A 647 19.89 -43.28 7.10
N GLU A 648 19.93 -43.32 8.43
CA GLU A 648 18.83 -42.93 9.30
C GLU A 648 19.23 -41.70 10.10
N GLY A 649 18.53 -40.58 9.91
CA GLY A 649 18.88 -39.33 10.61
C GLY A 649 18.96 -39.54 12.14
N PRO A 650 19.88 -38.85 12.85
CA PRO A 650 20.17 -39.06 14.27
C PRO A 650 18.99 -38.84 15.23
N GLY A 651 17.85 -38.33 14.74
CA GLY A 651 16.62 -38.11 15.52
C GLY A 651 15.76 -39.34 15.75
N ASN A 652 15.86 -40.38 14.91
CA ASN A 652 14.93 -41.52 14.96
C ASN A 652 15.17 -42.43 16.18
N HIS A 653 16.42 -42.65 16.59
CA HIS A 653 16.73 -43.60 17.67
C HIS A 653 16.85 -42.97 19.07
N LEU A 654 17.35 -41.72 19.18
CA LEU A 654 17.54 -41.06 20.48
C LEU A 654 16.26 -40.38 21.01
N TRP A 655 15.34 -39.96 20.13
CA TRP A 655 14.16 -39.18 20.51
C TRP A 655 12.86 -39.62 19.82
N GLY A 656 12.88 -40.58 18.88
CA GLY A 656 11.70 -41.05 18.16
C GLY A 656 11.09 -40.01 17.20
N VAL A 657 11.87 -39.05 16.70
CA VAL A 657 11.38 -37.94 15.86
C VAL A 657 12.02 -37.97 14.47
N GLN A 658 11.21 -37.95 13.41
CA GLN A 658 11.66 -37.80 12.02
C GLN A 658 12.40 -36.47 11.83
N GLY A 659 13.72 -36.54 11.59
CA GLY A 659 14.56 -35.38 11.36
C GLY A 659 14.47 -34.86 9.92
N THR A 660 14.23 -33.54 9.75
CA THR A 660 14.38 -32.85 8.46
C THR A 660 15.76 -32.21 8.33
N VAL A 661 16.46 -32.47 7.23
CA VAL A 661 17.87 -32.08 7.01
C VAL A 661 18.07 -30.58 6.70
N ASN A 662 17.00 -29.85 6.33
CA ASN A 662 17.11 -28.44 5.90
C ASN A 662 16.52 -27.45 6.91
N PHE A 663 17.39 -26.94 7.78
CA PHE A 663 17.13 -25.79 8.65
C PHE A 663 17.11 -24.47 7.84
N GLU A 664 16.02 -24.18 7.14
CA GLU A 664 15.99 -23.01 6.23
C GLU A 664 15.74 -21.68 6.96
N LYS A 665 14.89 -21.64 8.00
CA LYS A 665 14.43 -20.38 8.63
C LYS A 665 14.22 -20.48 10.14
N TYR A 666 14.66 -19.45 10.86
CA TYR A 666 14.38 -19.23 12.28
C TYR A 666 13.86 -17.80 12.48
N LEU A 667 12.73 -17.64 13.18
CA LEU A 667 12.07 -16.34 13.43
C LEU A 667 11.88 -15.47 12.17
N GLY A 668 11.57 -16.16 11.06
CA GLY A 668 11.31 -15.55 9.77
C GLY A 668 12.55 -15.11 8.99
N LEU A 669 13.77 -15.28 9.52
CA LEU A 669 15.04 -15.00 8.85
C LEU A 669 15.79 -16.31 8.50
N PRO A 670 16.74 -16.28 7.54
CA PRO A 670 17.55 -17.45 7.21
C PRO A 670 18.31 -17.94 8.45
N ALA A 671 18.18 -19.22 8.77
CA ALA A 671 18.90 -19.83 9.89
C ALA A 671 20.40 -20.02 9.55
N LEU A 672 20.72 -20.22 8.28
CA LEU A 672 22.08 -20.35 7.76
C LEU A 672 22.24 -19.49 6.51
N VAL A 673 23.38 -18.80 6.37
CA VAL A 673 23.76 -18.09 5.15
C VAL A 673 24.86 -18.88 4.44
N GLY A 674 24.55 -19.42 3.26
CA GLY A 674 25.50 -20.18 2.44
C GLY A 674 26.50 -19.30 1.67
N LYS A 675 27.36 -19.94 0.86
CA LYS A 675 28.34 -19.25 0.01
C LYS A 675 27.67 -18.24 -0.95
N SER A 676 26.46 -18.56 -1.43
CA SER A 676 25.62 -17.64 -2.21
C SER A 676 24.71 -16.79 -1.32
N LYS A 677 25.23 -15.63 -0.91
CA LYS A 677 24.43 -14.63 -0.18
C LYS A 677 23.24 -14.12 -1.00
N GLN A 678 23.33 -14.16 -2.33
CA GLN A 678 22.24 -13.70 -3.22
C GLN A 678 21.02 -14.62 -3.15
N GLN A 679 21.20 -15.93 -3.35
CA GLN A 679 20.11 -16.92 -3.28
C GLN A 679 19.39 -16.91 -1.94
N THR A 680 20.14 -16.71 -0.85
CA THR A 680 19.60 -16.69 0.53
C THR A 680 18.58 -15.56 0.75
N PHE A 681 18.75 -14.41 0.08
CA PHE A 681 17.86 -13.24 0.25
C PHE A 681 16.91 -12.99 -0.93
N THR A 682 16.98 -13.75 -2.03
CA THR A 682 16.08 -13.62 -3.20
C THR A 682 14.60 -13.75 -2.81
N GLY A 683 14.26 -14.68 -1.90
CA GLY A 683 12.89 -14.86 -1.43
C GLY A 683 12.28 -13.64 -0.72
N ARG A 684 13.09 -12.67 -0.27
CA ARG A 684 12.59 -11.39 0.28
C ARG A 684 12.04 -10.48 -0.81
N LYS A 685 12.67 -10.45 -1.98
CA LYS A 685 12.18 -9.71 -3.16
C LYS A 685 10.81 -10.24 -3.57
N GLU A 686 10.65 -11.57 -3.60
CA GLU A 686 9.37 -12.23 -3.89
C GLU A 686 8.30 -11.99 -2.82
N LEU A 687 8.68 -11.89 -1.55
CA LEU A 687 7.73 -11.58 -0.46
C LEU A 687 7.16 -10.17 -0.62
N ILE A 688 8.02 -9.19 -0.95
CA ILE A 688 7.60 -7.82 -1.26
C ILE A 688 6.72 -7.84 -2.52
N ALA A 689 7.15 -8.51 -3.60
CA ALA A 689 6.39 -8.62 -4.83
C ALA A 689 5.01 -9.26 -4.64
N ARG A 690 4.90 -10.36 -3.87
CA ARG A 690 3.62 -11.02 -3.55
C ARG A 690 2.67 -10.13 -2.75
N ARG A 691 3.19 -9.38 -1.76
CA ARG A 691 2.38 -8.41 -1.01
C ARG A 691 1.90 -7.27 -1.92
N LEU A 692 2.78 -6.74 -2.77
CA LEU A 692 2.45 -5.67 -3.72
C LEU A 692 1.48 -6.13 -4.82
N GLN A 693 1.62 -7.35 -5.35
CA GLN A 693 0.76 -7.91 -6.39
C GLN A 693 -0.67 -8.08 -5.91
N GLY A 694 -0.87 -8.52 -4.66
CA GLY A 694 -2.19 -8.58 -4.03
C GLY A 694 -2.89 -7.22 -3.85
N TRP A 695 -2.20 -6.11 -4.14
CA TRP A 695 -2.74 -4.75 -4.07
C TRP A 695 -2.95 -4.07 -5.42
N LYS A 696 -2.37 -4.59 -6.51
CA LYS A 696 -2.57 -4.07 -7.87
C LYS A 696 -4.05 -4.12 -8.32
N GLU A 697 -4.82 -5.05 -7.76
CA GLU A 697 -6.25 -5.24 -8.06
C GLU A 697 -7.19 -4.34 -7.23
N ARG A 698 -6.67 -3.45 -6.38
CA ARG A 698 -7.47 -2.62 -5.44
C ARG A 698 -7.73 -1.22 -6.00
N LEU A 699 -8.97 -0.73 -5.85
CA LEU A 699 -9.43 0.64 -6.12
C LEU A 699 -8.84 1.67 -5.12
N LEU A 700 -7.51 1.71 -4.98
CA LEU A 700 -6.79 2.65 -4.12
C LEU A 700 -6.43 3.91 -4.91
N SER A 701 -6.46 5.07 -4.26
CA SER A 701 -5.89 6.30 -4.84
C SER A 701 -4.38 6.14 -4.99
N ARG A 702 -3.76 6.91 -5.91
CA ARG A 702 -2.29 6.90 -6.10
C ARG A 702 -1.54 7.25 -4.81
N ALA A 703 -2.08 8.16 -3.99
CA ALA A 703 -1.53 8.49 -2.68
C ALA A 703 -1.63 7.31 -1.69
N GLY A 704 -2.78 6.64 -1.64
CA GLY A 704 -2.97 5.44 -0.82
C GLY A 704 -2.06 4.27 -1.22
N GLN A 705 -1.86 4.08 -2.53
CA GLN A 705 -0.89 3.09 -3.04
C GLN A 705 0.54 3.43 -2.61
N ALA A 706 0.96 4.70 -2.72
CA ALA A 706 2.30 5.13 -2.35
C ALA A 706 2.60 4.92 -0.85
N ILE A 707 1.66 5.24 0.04
CA ILE A 707 1.81 5.02 1.49
C ILE A 707 1.93 3.53 1.81
N LEU A 708 1.10 2.69 1.18
CA LEU A 708 1.09 1.24 1.38
C LEU A 708 2.39 0.58 0.89
N ILE A 709 2.88 1.02 -0.28
CA ILE A 709 4.17 0.60 -0.82
C ILE A 709 5.28 1.03 0.15
N LYS A 710 5.30 2.29 0.58
CA LYS A 710 6.33 2.84 1.49
C LYS A 710 6.39 2.05 2.80
N THR A 711 5.26 1.88 3.47
CA THR A 711 5.18 1.15 4.76
C THR A 711 5.66 -0.30 4.65
N THR A 712 5.38 -0.97 3.53
CA THR A 712 5.73 -2.39 3.35
C THR A 712 7.16 -2.59 2.85
N ALA A 713 7.57 -1.77 1.88
CA ALA A 713 8.91 -1.79 1.30
C ALA A 713 9.96 -1.27 2.28
N GLN A 714 9.57 -0.53 3.32
CA GLN A 714 10.47 -0.13 4.41
C GLN A 714 10.56 -1.22 5.49
N ALA A 715 9.42 -1.70 6.02
CA ALA A 715 9.44 -2.60 7.19
C ALA A 715 10.14 -3.95 6.95
N ILE A 716 9.93 -4.58 5.79
CA ILE A 716 10.49 -5.92 5.49
C ILE A 716 12.03 -5.89 5.37
N PRO A 717 12.62 -4.96 4.60
CA PRO A 717 14.07 -4.78 4.57
C PRO A 717 14.63 -4.33 5.92
N THR A 718 14.00 -3.39 6.64
CA THR A 718 14.49 -2.93 7.94
C THR A 718 14.61 -4.09 8.95
N TYR A 719 13.61 -4.98 9.03
CA TYR A 719 13.71 -6.17 9.88
C TYR A 719 14.87 -7.08 9.47
N THR A 720 15.08 -7.29 8.16
CA THR A 720 16.20 -8.13 7.68
C THR A 720 17.56 -7.48 7.93
N MET A 721 17.65 -6.16 7.74
CA MET A 721 18.86 -5.36 7.95
C MET A 721 19.24 -5.20 9.43
N SER A 722 18.31 -5.46 10.36
CA SER A 722 18.62 -5.48 11.79
C SER A 722 19.61 -6.59 12.18
N CYS A 723 19.63 -7.70 11.42
CA CYS A 723 20.52 -8.85 11.68
C CYS A 723 21.56 -9.06 10.57
N PHE A 724 21.23 -8.74 9.31
CA PHE A 724 22.08 -9.07 8.15
C PHE A 724 22.33 -7.90 7.22
N LYS A 725 23.59 -7.76 6.77
CA LYS A 725 23.93 -6.86 5.66
C LYS A 725 23.42 -7.44 4.33
N LEU A 726 22.46 -6.77 3.70
CA LEU A 726 21.93 -7.20 2.41
C LEU A 726 23.00 -7.16 1.31
N PRO A 727 23.03 -8.13 0.37
CA PRO A 727 23.97 -8.11 -0.76
C PRO A 727 23.79 -6.84 -1.60
N LYS A 728 24.90 -6.26 -2.08
CA LYS A 728 24.87 -5.07 -2.95
C LYS A 728 23.90 -5.23 -4.13
N VAL A 729 23.75 -6.43 -4.69
CA VAL A 729 22.82 -6.72 -5.80
C VAL A 729 21.35 -6.44 -5.45
N CYS A 730 20.93 -6.64 -4.19
CA CYS A 730 19.58 -6.28 -3.75
C CYS A 730 19.34 -4.76 -3.74
N ILE A 731 20.39 -3.97 -3.51
CA ILE A 731 20.38 -2.49 -3.53
C ILE A 731 20.63 -1.96 -4.95
N LEU A 732 21.47 -2.63 -5.74
CA LEU A 732 21.79 -2.26 -7.13
C LEU A 732 20.62 -2.49 -8.09
N ALA A 733 19.63 -3.30 -7.71
CA ALA A 733 18.39 -3.44 -8.47
C ALA A 733 17.64 -2.10 -8.68
N SER A 734 17.86 -1.10 -7.81
CA SER A 734 17.33 0.26 -8.00
C SER A 734 18.33 1.23 -8.65
N ARG A 735 19.58 0.82 -8.92
CA ARG A 735 20.63 1.69 -9.48
C ARG A 735 20.26 2.21 -10.86
N ALA A 736 19.77 1.35 -11.75
CA ALA A 736 19.36 1.76 -13.10
C ALA A 736 18.24 2.81 -13.08
N LEU A 737 17.29 2.67 -12.15
CA LEU A 737 16.21 3.63 -11.94
C LEU A 737 16.73 4.97 -11.39
N LEU A 738 17.68 4.93 -10.45
CA LEU A 738 18.27 6.13 -9.85
C LEU A 738 19.14 6.88 -10.85
N LEU A 739 20.03 6.19 -11.57
CA LEU A 739 20.89 6.82 -12.58
C LEU A 739 20.09 7.51 -13.68
N ARG A 740 19.01 6.89 -14.19
CA ARG A 740 18.14 7.52 -15.19
C ARG A 740 17.36 8.73 -14.64
N GLY A 741 17.00 8.72 -13.35
CA GLY A 741 16.25 9.80 -12.70
C GLY A 741 17.11 10.93 -12.10
N MET A 742 18.43 10.77 -12.03
CA MET A 742 19.37 11.76 -11.48
C MET A 742 19.94 12.63 -12.60
N LYS A 743 19.97 13.95 -12.39
CA LYS A 743 20.78 14.91 -13.16
C LYS A 743 21.74 15.63 -12.22
N TRP A 744 22.84 16.14 -12.76
CA TRP A 744 23.71 17.05 -12.02
C TRP A 744 23.00 18.39 -11.78
N SER A 745 23.20 18.96 -10.59
CA SER A 745 22.96 20.37 -10.30
C SER A 745 24.31 21.09 -10.34
N ILE A 746 24.40 22.13 -11.18
CA ILE A 746 25.64 22.86 -11.40
C ILE A 746 25.80 23.93 -10.33
N ASP A 747 26.93 23.86 -9.64
CA ASP A 747 27.40 24.87 -8.71
C ASP A 747 28.74 25.42 -9.23
N ASN A 748 29.88 24.84 -8.84
CA ASN A 748 31.20 25.26 -9.34
C ASN A 748 31.58 24.65 -10.71
N GLY A 749 30.84 23.65 -11.19
CA GLY A 749 31.02 22.99 -12.48
C GLY A 749 32.33 22.20 -12.63
N ARG A 750 33.10 22.00 -11.55
CA ARG A 750 34.43 21.36 -11.59
C ARG A 750 34.34 19.84 -11.65
N GLU A 751 33.22 19.25 -11.24
CA GLU A 751 33.00 17.80 -11.26
C GLU A 751 32.12 17.34 -12.43
N VAL A 752 31.61 18.26 -13.25
CA VAL A 752 30.64 17.96 -14.33
C VAL A 752 31.26 18.12 -15.72
N ASN A 753 31.28 17.02 -16.47
CA ASN A 753 31.74 17.02 -17.85
C ASN A 753 30.64 17.48 -18.81
N ILE A 754 30.95 18.46 -19.67
CA ILE A 754 29.99 19.08 -20.59
C ILE A 754 29.30 18.04 -21.49
N TRP A 755 30.06 17.07 -22.00
CA TRP A 755 29.63 16.17 -23.08
C TRP A 755 29.18 14.79 -22.57
N LYS A 756 29.68 14.36 -21.41
CA LYS A 756 29.44 13.00 -20.87
C LYS A 756 28.37 12.97 -19.78
N ASP A 757 28.20 14.05 -19.03
CA ASP A 757 27.28 14.10 -17.91
C ASP A 757 25.94 14.74 -18.30
N GLU A 758 24.86 14.33 -17.63
CA GLU A 758 23.53 14.90 -17.86
C GLU A 758 23.23 15.94 -16.79
N TRP A 759 23.42 17.22 -17.13
CA TRP A 759 23.32 18.37 -16.22
C TRP A 759 22.15 19.31 -16.52
N GLY A 760 21.16 18.83 -17.28
CA GLY A 760 19.90 19.54 -17.53
C GLY A 760 19.72 20.05 -18.95
N VAL A 761 20.75 19.98 -19.79
CA VAL A 761 20.67 20.25 -21.24
C VAL A 761 20.94 18.97 -22.01
N SER A 762 20.05 18.61 -22.93
CA SER A 762 20.21 17.46 -23.83
C SER A 762 20.37 17.96 -25.27
N ALA A 763 21.18 17.24 -26.06
CA ALA A 763 21.45 17.55 -27.48
C ALA A 763 22.13 18.92 -27.68
N LEU A 764 23.26 19.14 -27.00
CA LEU A 764 24.12 20.29 -27.24
C LEU A 764 24.78 20.17 -28.62
N THR A 765 24.70 21.23 -29.43
CA THR A 765 25.35 21.35 -30.72
C THR A 765 26.62 22.20 -30.61
N LYS A 766 27.73 21.65 -31.11
CA LYS A 766 29.06 22.29 -31.09
C LYS A 766 29.28 23.07 -32.38
N CYS A 767 29.83 24.28 -32.29
CA CYS A 767 30.22 25.06 -33.47
C CYS A 767 31.38 24.38 -34.23
N SER A 768 31.41 24.53 -35.56
CA SER A 768 32.35 23.85 -36.45
C SER A 768 33.84 24.07 -36.11
N ASN A 769 34.17 25.22 -35.52
CA ASN A 769 35.53 25.64 -35.14
C ASN A 769 35.72 25.81 -33.61
N ALA A 770 34.90 25.16 -32.79
CA ALA A 770 34.89 25.37 -31.34
C ALA A 770 36.10 24.75 -30.60
N ARG A 771 36.63 25.53 -29.65
CA ARG A 771 37.67 25.12 -28.69
C ARG A 771 37.26 23.87 -27.90
N GLU A 772 38.20 22.95 -27.65
CA GLU A 772 37.92 21.78 -26.82
C GLU A 772 37.86 22.16 -25.33
N VAL A 773 36.63 22.20 -24.80
CA VAL A 773 36.37 22.40 -23.37
C VAL A 773 35.64 21.19 -22.83
N GLN A 774 36.16 20.61 -21.75
CA GLN A 774 35.63 19.37 -21.17
C GLN A 774 34.74 19.57 -19.94
N TRP A 775 34.97 20.63 -19.16
CA TRP A 775 34.35 20.83 -17.84
C TRP A 775 33.47 22.07 -17.81
N VAL A 776 32.31 21.97 -17.14
CA VAL A 776 31.33 23.07 -17.04
C VAL A 776 31.92 24.29 -16.32
N SER A 777 32.87 24.10 -15.41
CA SER A 777 33.55 25.19 -14.70
C SER A 777 34.22 26.20 -15.63
N LYS A 778 34.62 25.78 -16.84
CA LYS A 778 35.23 26.68 -17.85
C LYS A 778 34.20 27.51 -18.62
N LEU A 779 32.92 27.21 -18.44
CA LEU A 779 31.79 27.98 -18.97
C LEU A 779 31.24 28.99 -17.95
N ILE A 780 31.76 28.98 -16.71
CA ILE A 780 31.31 29.84 -15.61
C ILE A 780 32.37 30.92 -15.37
N ASP A 781 31.93 32.16 -15.18
CA ASP A 781 32.76 33.23 -14.65
C ASP A 781 32.83 33.08 -13.12
N GLU A 782 33.98 32.62 -12.61
CA GLU A 782 34.17 32.33 -11.17
C GLU A 782 34.08 33.60 -10.29
N GLU A 783 34.39 34.79 -10.83
CA GLU A 783 34.32 36.05 -10.07
C GLU A 783 32.90 36.60 -9.98
N ARG A 784 32.12 36.44 -11.07
CA ARG A 784 30.76 37.00 -11.18
C ARG A 784 29.65 36.02 -10.85
N GLY A 785 29.93 34.71 -10.79
CA GLY A 785 28.94 33.68 -10.49
C GLY A 785 27.87 33.51 -11.58
N VAL A 786 28.20 33.87 -12.82
CA VAL A 786 27.31 33.81 -13.98
C VAL A 786 27.94 33.01 -15.12
N TRP A 787 27.12 32.57 -16.07
CA TRP A 787 27.62 31.92 -17.28
C TRP A 787 28.47 32.89 -18.12
N ASN A 788 29.65 32.44 -18.56
CA ASN A 788 30.54 33.21 -19.43
C ASN A 788 30.01 33.15 -20.89
N VAL A 789 29.12 34.09 -21.20
CA VAL A 789 28.42 34.17 -22.50
C VAL A 789 29.38 34.27 -23.70
N PRO A 790 30.48 35.04 -23.66
CA PRO A 790 31.49 35.02 -24.73
C PRO A 790 32.04 33.62 -25.03
N ILE A 791 32.45 32.87 -24.00
CA ILE A 791 32.96 31.50 -24.15
C ILE A 791 31.86 30.55 -24.66
N LEU A 792 30.61 30.76 -24.25
CA LEU A 792 29.49 29.95 -24.76
C LEU A 792 29.26 30.14 -26.26
N HIS A 793 29.41 31.36 -26.79
CA HIS A 793 29.30 31.64 -28.24
C HIS A 793 30.44 31.03 -29.07
N GLU A 794 31.63 30.86 -28.47
CA GLU A 794 32.75 30.19 -29.13
C GLU A 794 32.56 28.66 -29.23
N ILE A 795 31.77 28.07 -28.34
CA ILE A 795 31.69 26.61 -28.17
C ILE A 795 30.36 26.04 -28.72
N PHE A 796 29.25 26.75 -28.52
CA PHE A 796 27.91 26.23 -28.77
C PHE A 796 27.12 27.10 -29.75
N GLU A 797 26.20 26.49 -30.48
CA GLU A 797 25.26 27.23 -31.32
C GLU A 797 24.18 27.93 -30.48
N GLN A 798 23.50 28.92 -31.06
CA GLN A 798 22.59 29.82 -30.35
C GLN A 798 21.46 29.11 -29.58
N ASP A 799 20.92 28.00 -30.10
CA ASP A 799 19.89 27.18 -29.42
C ASP A 799 20.43 26.48 -28.16
N SER A 800 21.69 26.05 -28.19
CA SER A 800 22.34 25.40 -27.05
C SER A 800 22.69 26.42 -25.95
N ILE A 801 23.11 27.63 -26.33
CA ILE A 801 23.41 28.72 -25.40
C ILE A 801 22.18 29.13 -24.59
N GLN A 802 21.03 29.28 -25.26
CA GLN A 802 19.77 29.63 -24.60
C GLN A 802 19.36 28.59 -23.55
N LYS A 803 19.59 27.30 -23.83
CA LYS A 803 19.30 26.21 -22.88
C LYS A 803 20.26 26.21 -21.68
N ILE A 804 21.55 26.50 -21.90
CA ILE A 804 22.56 26.58 -20.82
C ILE A 804 22.26 27.77 -19.90
N GLN A 805 21.93 28.93 -20.46
CA GLN A 805 21.62 30.14 -19.69
C GLN A 805 20.37 30.01 -18.79
N GLN A 806 19.45 29.09 -19.13
CA GLN A 806 18.27 28.79 -18.30
C GLN A 806 18.60 27.96 -17.05
N ILE A 807 19.83 27.45 -16.90
CA ILE A 807 20.25 26.72 -15.71
C ILE A 807 20.70 27.72 -14.64
N PRO A 808 20.03 27.75 -13.47
CA PRO A 808 20.46 28.59 -12.37
C PRO A 808 21.78 28.06 -11.77
N LEU A 809 22.75 28.94 -11.58
CA LEU A 809 23.94 28.69 -10.77
C LEU A 809 23.59 29.07 -9.32
N HIS A 810 23.62 28.10 -8.39
CA HIS A 810 23.14 28.34 -7.03
C HIS A 810 24.23 28.94 -6.11
N ASP A 811 25.42 28.34 -6.05
CA ASP A 811 26.57 28.88 -5.30
C ASP A 811 27.90 28.36 -5.87
N THR A 812 28.69 29.22 -6.53
CA THR A 812 29.98 28.85 -7.15
C THR A 812 31.08 28.49 -6.15
N ARG A 813 30.85 28.68 -4.83
CA ARG A 813 31.76 28.24 -3.76
C ARG A 813 31.45 26.83 -3.26
N SER A 814 30.30 26.27 -3.62
CA SER A 814 29.86 24.93 -3.24
C SER A 814 30.23 23.88 -4.29
N VAL A 815 30.17 22.59 -3.92
CA VAL A 815 30.53 21.46 -4.82
C VAL A 815 29.27 20.98 -5.54
N ASP A 816 29.41 20.65 -6.83
CA ASP A 816 28.32 20.14 -7.67
C ASP A 816 27.54 18.98 -7.02
N GLY A 817 26.22 18.97 -7.19
CA GLY A 817 25.31 18.05 -6.54
C GLY A 817 24.47 17.19 -7.48
N PHE A 818 23.60 16.34 -6.93
CA PHE A 818 22.62 15.58 -7.70
C PHE A 818 21.20 16.05 -7.40
N SER A 819 20.41 16.24 -8.46
CA SER A 819 18.98 16.55 -8.37
C SER A 819 18.13 15.53 -9.12
N TRP A 820 16.87 15.38 -8.68
CA TRP A 820 15.94 14.38 -9.19
C TRP A 820 15.10 14.92 -10.36
N LYS A 821 15.42 14.52 -11.59
CA LYS A 821 14.79 14.99 -12.84
C LYS A 821 13.26 14.95 -12.83
N PRO A 822 12.60 13.87 -12.34
CA PRO A 822 11.15 13.77 -12.40
C PRO A 822 10.37 14.71 -11.47
N HIS A 823 11.04 15.46 -10.59
CA HIS A 823 10.40 16.38 -9.66
C HIS A 823 10.84 17.82 -9.93
N PRO A 824 9.91 18.80 -10.06
CA PRO A 824 10.25 20.19 -10.43
C PRO A 824 11.26 20.86 -9.50
N THR A 825 11.25 20.52 -8.21
CA THR A 825 12.17 21.07 -7.20
C THR A 825 13.46 20.25 -7.04
N GLY A 826 13.70 19.24 -7.88
CA GLY A 826 14.88 18.37 -7.77
C GLY A 826 14.88 17.39 -6.58
N VAL A 827 13.83 17.35 -5.76
CA VAL A 827 13.74 16.46 -4.60
C VAL A 827 13.29 15.05 -4.99
N PHE A 828 14.02 14.03 -4.51
CA PHE A 828 13.64 12.64 -4.71
C PHE A 828 12.32 12.29 -3.99
N THR A 829 11.34 11.77 -4.73
CA THR A 829 10.13 11.18 -4.13
C THR A 829 9.81 9.80 -4.70
N VAL A 830 9.39 8.89 -3.83
CA VAL A 830 8.99 7.51 -4.20
C VAL A 830 7.89 7.52 -5.28
N LYS A 831 6.98 8.49 -5.24
CA LYS A 831 5.91 8.69 -6.24
C LYS A 831 6.47 8.91 -7.64
N THR A 832 7.42 9.82 -7.77
CA THR A 832 8.04 10.14 -9.06
C THR A 832 8.97 9.04 -9.56
N ALA A 833 9.68 8.35 -8.67
CA ALA A 833 10.46 7.15 -9.01
C ALA A 833 9.60 5.99 -9.51
N TYR A 834 8.42 5.77 -8.91
CA TYR A 834 7.46 4.77 -9.40
C TYR A 834 6.92 5.13 -10.80
N ASN A 835 6.57 6.39 -11.04
CA ASN A 835 6.11 6.84 -12.36
C ASN A 835 7.19 6.65 -13.43
N LEU A 836 8.45 6.95 -13.10
CA LEU A 836 9.59 6.72 -13.98
C LEU A 836 9.75 5.23 -14.31
N ALA A 837 9.66 4.35 -13.31
CA ALA A 837 9.79 2.90 -13.46
C ALA A 837 8.64 2.26 -14.28
N VAL A 838 7.47 2.89 -14.31
CA VAL A 838 6.29 2.41 -15.05
C VAL A 838 6.17 3.06 -16.43
N SER A 839 6.99 4.07 -16.74
CA SER A 839 6.94 4.77 -18.03
C SER A 839 7.35 3.87 -19.21
N PRO A 840 6.78 4.06 -20.41
CA PRO A 840 7.13 3.28 -21.61
C PRO A 840 8.63 3.34 -21.93
N LYS A 841 9.28 4.48 -21.67
CA LYS A 841 10.72 4.69 -21.82
C LYS A 841 11.57 3.73 -20.97
N PHE A 842 11.06 3.23 -19.84
CA PHE A 842 11.77 2.23 -19.02
C PHE A 842 11.70 0.81 -19.61
N ARG A 843 10.70 0.52 -20.46
CA ARG A 843 10.48 -0.81 -21.06
C ARG A 843 11.13 -1.00 -22.43
N GLY A 844 11.61 0.07 -23.08
CA GLY A 844 12.03 0.07 -24.49
C GLY A 844 13.52 -0.06 -24.78
N GLU A 845 14.42 0.02 -23.79
CA GLU A 845 15.88 0.04 -24.03
C GLU A 845 16.63 -0.81 -22.99
N GLU A 846 16.45 -2.13 -23.05
CA GLU A 846 17.48 -3.10 -22.64
C GLU A 846 18.03 -3.75 -23.92
N GLY A 847 18.83 -2.97 -24.65
CA GLY A 847 19.83 -3.46 -25.59
C GLY A 847 21.21 -3.14 -25.03
N ASP A 848 21.98 -4.18 -24.71
CA ASP A 848 23.39 -4.08 -24.28
C ASP A 848 24.22 -3.26 -25.28
N SER A 849 25.07 -2.34 -24.81
CA SER A 849 26.12 -1.76 -25.66
C SER A 849 27.50 -1.76 -24.98
N SER A 850 28.38 -2.56 -25.58
CA SER A 850 29.80 -2.27 -25.89
C SER A 850 30.71 -1.76 -24.76
N ASN A 851 31.07 -2.65 -23.84
CA ASN A 851 32.45 -2.75 -23.33
C ASN A 851 32.78 -4.16 -22.79
N ARG A 852 31.84 -5.10 -22.90
CA ARG A 852 31.92 -6.40 -22.22
C ARG A 852 32.88 -7.39 -22.91
N THR A 853 33.12 -7.25 -24.22
CA THR A 853 33.86 -8.23 -25.02
C THR A 853 35.35 -8.33 -24.67
N GLN A 854 36.05 -7.19 -24.49
CA GLN A 854 37.46 -7.19 -24.08
C GLN A 854 37.67 -7.63 -22.63
N HIS A 855 36.74 -7.30 -21.73
CA HIS A 855 36.77 -7.78 -20.36
C HIS A 855 36.53 -9.30 -20.28
N GLU A 856 35.66 -9.84 -21.13
CA GLU A 856 35.29 -11.26 -21.08
C GLU A 856 36.46 -12.20 -21.44
N CYS A 857 37.31 -11.83 -22.40
CA CYS A 857 38.48 -12.65 -22.74
C CYS A 857 39.51 -12.67 -21.59
N VAL A 858 39.77 -11.53 -20.96
CA VAL A 858 40.68 -11.41 -19.81
C VAL A 858 40.17 -12.20 -18.62
N TRP A 859 38.87 -12.14 -18.31
CA TRP A 859 38.29 -12.91 -17.21
C TRP A 859 38.31 -14.42 -17.49
N LYS A 860 37.99 -14.84 -18.72
CA LYS A 860 38.09 -16.25 -19.13
C LYS A 860 39.53 -16.76 -19.00
N ALA A 861 40.54 -15.97 -19.37
CA ALA A 861 41.95 -16.32 -19.20
C ALA A 861 42.35 -16.39 -17.72
N LEU A 862 42.06 -15.35 -16.93
CA LEU A 862 42.39 -15.25 -15.51
C LEU A 862 41.85 -16.43 -14.69
N TRP A 863 40.57 -16.79 -14.90
CA TRP A 863 39.94 -17.84 -14.11
C TRP A 863 40.41 -19.25 -14.50
N LYS A 864 40.95 -19.43 -15.72
CA LYS A 864 41.53 -20.69 -16.21
C LYS A 864 42.93 -21.00 -15.66
N LEU A 865 43.63 -20.03 -15.06
CA LEU A 865 44.98 -20.23 -14.49
C LEU A 865 44.97 -21.25 -13.33
N LYS A 866 46.04 -22.04 -13.15
CA LYS A 866 46.12 -23.10 -12.12
C LYS A 866 46.75 -22.58 -10.82
N MET A 867 46.11 -21.59 -10.20
CA MET A 867 46.62 -20.95 -8.97
C MET A 867 45.53 -20.77 -7.90
N PRO A 868 45.91 -20.56 -6.61
CA PRO A 868 44.96 -20.31 -5.54
C PRO A 868 44.00 -19.14 -5.84
N ASN A 869 42.72 -19.30 -5.50
CA ASN A 869 41.70 -18.28 -5.77
C ASN A 869 42.00 -16.91 -5.13
N LYS A 870 42.78 -16.87 -4.03
CA LYS A 870 43.21 -15.60 -3.41
C LYS A 870 44.05 -14.73 -4.37
N VAL A 871 44.92 -15.34 -5.17
CA VAL A 871 45.78 -14.66 -6.16
C VAL A 871 44.92 -14.16 -7.32
N LYS A 872 44.03 -15.03 -7.84
CA LYS A 872 43.07 -14.65 -8.90
C LYS A 872 42.16 -13.49 -8.49
N ILE A 873 41.66 -13.51 -7.25
CA ILE A 873 40.81 -12.45 -6.71
C ILE A 873 41.61 -11.15 -6.53
N HIS A 874 42.85 -11.24 -6.04
CA HIS A 874 43.72 -10.07 -5.94
C HIS A 874 43.96 -9.44 -7.31
N LEU A 875 44.33 -10.24 -8.31
CA LEU A 875 44.58 -9.76 -9.67
C LEU A 875 43.31 -9.20 -10.33
N TRP A 876 42.16 -9.86 -10.13
CA TRP A 876 40.85 -9.31 -10.55
C TRP A 876 40.56 -7.94 -9.89
N ARG A 877 40.87 -7.78 -8.59
CA ARG A 877 40.70 -6.50 -7.89
C ARG A 877 41.68 -5.44 -8.40
N ALA A 878 42.91 -5.82 -8.74
CA ALA A 878 43.91 -4.92 -9.33
C ALA A 878 43.44 -4.42 -10.71
N CYS A 879 43.04 -5.34 -11.59
CA CYS A 879 42.49 -5.04 -12.92
C CYS A 879 41.19 -4.22 -12.89
N MET A 880 40.46 -4.21 -11.78
CA MET A 880 39.24 -3.40 -11.58
C MET A 880 39.51 -2.09 -10.83
N GLY A 881 40.78 -1.74 -10.54
CA GLY A 881 41.15 -0.56 -9.74
C GLY A 881 40.50 -0.55 -8.35
N ALA A 882 40.35 -1.73 -7.76
CA ALA A 882 39.61 -1.96 -6.51
C ALA A 882 40.52 -2.28 -5.31
N LEU A 883 41.83 -2.26 -5.49
CA LEU A 883 42.80 -2.33 -4.40
C LEU A 883 42.79 -1.02 -3.58
N PRO A 884 43.04 -1.09 -2.26
CA PRO A 884 43.00 0.07 -1.38
C PRO A 884 44.29 0.92 -1.49
N THR A 885 44.71 1.27 -2.70
CA THR A 885 45.84 2.19 -2.89
C THR A 885 45.48 3.59 -2.43
N ARG A 886 46.45 4.43 -2.05
CA ARG A 886 46.19 5.80 -1.59
C ARG A 886 45.46 6.65 -2.60
N PHE A 887 45.74 6.48 -3.90
CA PHE A 887 44.94 7.10 -4.95
C PHE A 887 43.45 6.69 -4.87
N SER A 888 43.19 5.39 -4.67
CA SER A 888 41.82 4.85 -4.52
C SER A 888 41.15 5.27 -3.20
N LEU A 889 41.93 5.43 -2.12
CA LEU A 889 41.45 5.89 -0.81
C LEU A 889 41.16 7.40 -0.81
N ARG A 890 42.00 8.21 -1.46
CA ARG A 890 41.76 9.65 -1.68
C ARG A 890 40.52 9.89 -2.53
N ARG A 891 40.35 9.15 -3.64
CA ARG A 891 39.11 9.19 -4.45
C ARG A 891 37.86 8.82 -3.64
N ARG A 892 38.01 8.03 -2.58
CA ARG A 892 36.94 7.65 -1.64
C ARG A 892 36.88 8.57 -0.41
N ARG A 893 37.63 9.67 -0.39
CA ARG A 893 37.74 10.65 0.70
C ARG A 893 38.15 10.04 2.04
N VAL A 894 38.98 8.99 2.02
CA VAL A 894 39.52 8.31 3.22
C VAL A 894 40.90 8.86 3.62
N LEU A 895 41.71 9.29 2.66
CA LEU A 895 43.03 9.91 2.87
C LEU A 895 43.10 11.24 2.12
N ALA A 896 43.92 12.16 2.62
CA ALA A 896 44.06 13.50 2.05
C ALA A 896 44.99 13.53 0.83
N ASP A 897 46.15 12.86 0.93
CA ASP A 897 47.15 12.76 -0.14
C ASP A 897 47.14 11.38 -0.82
N PRO A 898 47.43 11.32 -2.13
CA PRO A 898 47.54 10.07 -2.87
C PRO A 898 48.99 9.54 -2.93
N ILE A 899 49.95 10.20 -2.29
CA ILE A 899 51.39 10.00 -2.55
C ILE A 899 51.80 8.62 -2.03
N CYS A 900 52.55 7.90 -2.86
CA CYS A 900 53.10 6.59 -2.52
C CYS A 900 53.98 6.68 -1.26
N PRO A 901 53.66 5.93 -0.18
CA PRO A 901 54.44 5.97 1.06
C PRO A 901 55.85 5.41 0.90
N ILE A 902 56.11 4.65 -0.17
CA ILE A 902 57.37 3.96 -0.37
C ILE A 902 58.35 4.84 -1.15
N CYS A 903 57.96 5.33 -2.33
CA CYS A 903 58.85 6.14 -3.18
C CYS A 903 58.73 7.64 -2.95
N SER A 904 57.63 8.10 -2.34
CA SER A 904 57.31 9.52 -2.10
C SER A 904 57.34 10.44 -3.33
N GLY A 905 57.39 9.89 -4.55
CA GLY A 905 57.58 10.66 -5.79
C GLY A 905 56.35 10.77 -6.70
N GLU A 906 55.42 9.82 -6.64
CA GLU A 906 54.20 9.79 -7.48
C GLU A 906 52.97 9.33 -6.69
N ASP A 907 51.78 9.53 -7.27
CA ASP A 907 50.51 9.01 -6.77
C ASP A 907 50.50 7.48 -6.75
N GLU A 908 50.11 6.87 -5.63
CA GLU A 908 49.97 5.42 -5.47
C GLU A 908 48.73 4.89 -6.21
N THR A 909 48.83 4.81 -7.54
CA THR A 909 47.88 4.10 -8.38
C THR A 909 48.10 2.58 -8.27
N THR A 910 47.15 1.77 -8.74
CA THR A 910 47.32 0.30 -8.76
C THR A 910 48.50 -0.13 -9.63
N THR A 911 48.70 0.53 -10.77
CA THR A 911 49.88 0.31 -11.63
C THR A 911 51.16 0.74 -10.92
N HIS A 912 51.15 1.89 -10.25
CA HIS A 912 52.30 2.37 -9.51
C HIS A 912 52.70 1.39 -8.39
N ALA A 913 51.77 1.04 -7.51
CA ALA A 913 52.05 0.14 -6.39
C ALA A 913 52.61 -1.23 -6.81
N LEU A 914 52.11 -1.80 -7.92
CA LEU A 914 52.41 -3.20 -8.29
C LEU A 914 53.44 -3.36 -9.42
N TRP A 915 53.72 -2.30 -10.19
CA TRP A 915 54.57 -2.40 -11.39
C TRP A 915 55.59 -1.28 -11.50
N SER A 916 55.16 -0.01 -11.48
CA SER A 916 56.04 1.11 -11.84
C SER A 916 56.76 1.79 -10.67
N CYS A 917 56.38 1.50 -9.42
CA CYS A 917 57.09 2.01 -8.24
C CYS A 917 58.55 1.50 -8.25
N PRO A 918 59.56 2.34 -7.95
CA PRO A 918 60.96 1.92 -7.86
C PRO A 918 61.19 0.68 -6.98
N TYR A 919 60.41 0.55 -5.90
CA TYR A 919 60.44 -0.62 -5.02
C TYR A 919 59.84 -1.89 -5.66
N ALA A 920 58.73 -1.77 -6.38
CA ALA A 920 58.23 -2.89 -7.18
C ALA A 920 59.23 -3.25 -8.30
N GLY A 921 59.90 -2.25 -8.88
CA GLY A 921 60.93 -2.41 -9.89
C GLY A 921 62.11 -3.27 -9.42
N THR A 922 62.57 -3.15 -8.17
CA THR A 922 63.64 -4.02 -7.63
C THR A 922 63.19 -5.48 -7.51
N ILE A 923 61.92 -5.72 -7.16
CA ILE A 923 61.34 -7.07 -7.12
C ILE A 923 61.23 -7.65 -8.54
N TRP A 924 60.79 -6.85 -9.51
CA TRP A 924 60.71 -7.27 -10.92
C TRP A 924 62.09 -7.45 -11.57
N ALA A 925 63.12 -6.76 -11.09
CA ALA A 925 64.52 -6.98 -11.51
C ALA A 925 65.04 -8.36 -11.08
N LEU A 926 64.52 -8.94 -10.00
CA LEU A 926 64.85 -10.30 -9.54
C LEU A 926 64.03 -11.38 -10.26
N ALA A 927 63.03 -11.01 -11.07
CA ALA A 927 62.19 -11.95 -11.81
C ALA A 927 62.84 -12.37 -13.16
N PRO A 928 62.57 -13.59 -13.68
CA PRO A 928 63.18 -14.09 -14.92
C PRO A 928 62.99 -13.19 -16.15
N GLY A 929 64.03 -13.14 -17.00
CA GLY A 929 64.39 -12.07 -17.96
C GLY A 929 63.44 -11.65 -19.10
N LYS A 930 62.13 -11.96 -19.06
CA LYS A 930 61.14 -11.31 -19.95
C LYS A 930 60.45 -10.10 -19.33
N PHE A 931 60.33 -10.04 -18.00
CA PHE A 931 59.72 -8.89 -17.32
C PHE A 931 60.66 -7.67 -17.27
N GLN A 932 61.97 -7.90 -17.20
CA GLN A 932 63.00 -6.85 -17.21
C GLN A 932 63.05 -6.04 -18.52
N LYS A 933 62.54 -6.60 -19.63
CA LYS A 933 62.51 -5.95 -20.95
C LYS A 933 61.21 -5.19 -21.23
N MET A 934 60.23 -5.25 -20.31
CA MET A 934 58.97 -4.53 -20.47
C MET A 934 59.09 -3.10 -19.94
N PRO A 935 58.46 -2.11 -20.60
CA PRO A 935 58.51 -0.72 -20.14
C PRO A 935 57.90 -0.59 -18.74
N SER A 936 58.55 0.20 -17.88
CA SER A 936 58.10 0.49 -16.52
C SER A 936 56.88 1.41 -16.50
N SER A 937 56.64 2.20 -17.54
CA SER A 937 55.46 3.07 -17.68
C SER A 937 54.32 2.36 -18.41
N ALA A 938 53.26 2.01 -17.67
CA ALA A 938 51.99 1.56 -18.23
C ALA A 938 50.87 2.50 -17.75
N PRO A 939 49.97 2.97 -18.64
CA PRO A 939 48.95 3.95 -18.25
C PRO A 939 47.86 3.34 -17.35
N ASP A 940 47.59 2.04 -17.47
CA ASP A 940 46.57 1.35 -16.66
C ASP A 940 46.93 -0.14 -16.43
N PHE A 941 46.62 -0.63 -15.24
CA PHE A 941 46.95 -1.99 -14.82
C PHE A 941 46.15 -3.05 -15.61
N PHE A 942 44.92 -2.73 -16.03
CA PHE A 942 44.13 -3.65 -16.87
C PHE A 942 44.77 -3.84 -18.25
N LEU A 943 45.28 -2.76 -18.86
CA LEU A 943 45.97 -2.83 -20.16
C LEU A 943 47.30 -3.58 -20.05
N LEU A 944 48.03 -3.40 -18.95
CA LEU A 944 49.23 -4.18 -18.65
C LEU A 944 48.90 -5.68 -18.54
N ALA A 945 47.85 -6.03 -17.78
CA ALA A 945 47.40 -7.41 -17.64
C ALA A 945 46.97 -8.01 -18.98
N LEU A 946 46.24 -7.24 -19.81
CA LEU A 946 45.80 -7.69 -21.12
C LEU A 946 46.97 -7.97 -22.06
N ARG A 947 48.01 -7.13 -22.05
CA ARG A 947 49.26 -7.35 -22.80
C ARG A 947 50.00 -8.58 -22.31
N ILE A 948 50.12 -8.76 -21.00
CA ILE A 948 50.79 -9.93 -20.39
C ILE A 948 50.05 -11.23 -20.69
N PHE A 949 48.71 -11.24 -20.61
CA PHE A 949 47.91 -12.41 -20.97
C PHE A 949 47.98 -12.78 -22.44
N LYS A 950 48.34 -11.83 -23.32
CA LYS A 950 48.44 -12.04 -24.77
C LYS A 950 49.85 -12.41 -25.21
N ASP A 951 50.87 -11.74 -24.67
CA ASP A 951 52.23 -11.79 -25.19
C ASP A 951 53.13 -12.82 -24.46
N LEU A 952 52.71 -13.33 -23.29
CA LEU A 952 53.50 -14.28 -22.50
C LEU A 952 52.85 -15.67 -22.41
N PRO A 953 53.67 -16.75 -22.39
CA PRO A 953 53.19 -18.10 -22.14
C PRO A 953 52.62 -18.23 -20.73
N ARG A 954 51.71 -19.19 -20.57
CA ARG A 954 50.91 -19.39 -19.34
C ARG A 954 51.76 -19.46 -18.07
N ASP A 955 52.91 -20.13 -18.10
CA ASP A 955 53.73 -20.34 -16.91
C ASP A 955 54.33 -19.01 -16.41
N LEU A 956 54.70 -18.11 -17.32
CA LEU A 956 55.15 -16.77 -17.00
C LEU A 956 53.99 -15.88 -16.54
N VAL A 957 52.80 -16.04 -17.11
CA VAL A 957 51.58 -15.34 -16.63
C VAL A 957 51.24 -15.76 -15.20
N GLU A 958 51.38 -17.05 -14.87
CA GLU A 958 51.13 -17.56 -13.52
C GLU A 958 52.18 -17.03 -12.53
N LEU A 959 53.46 -16.99 -12.94
CA LEU A 959 54.53 -16.36 -12.16
C LEU A 959 54.26 -14.86 -11.93
N TRP A 960 53.92 -14.11 -12.98
CA TRP A 960 53.58 -12.69 -12.89
C TRP A 960 52.43 -12.42 -11.92
N ALA A 961 51.35 -13.22 -11.99
CA ALA A 961 50.19 -13.09 -11.12
C ALA A 961 50.53 -13.36 -9.65
N VAL A 962 51.41 -14.33 -9.37
CA VAL A 962 51.86 -14.63 -8.00
C VAL A 962 52.80 -13.56 -7.48
N THR A 963 53.75 -13.08 -8.29
CA THR A 963 54.66 -11.99 -7.92
C THR A 963 53.90 -10.71 -7.64
N THR A 964 52.89 -10.37 -8.46
CA THR A 964 52.00 -9.23 -8.23
C THR A 964 51.22 -9.36 -6.93
N TRP A 965 50.86 -10.57 -6.50
CA TRP A 965 50.18 -10.79 -5.21
C TRP A 965 51.13 -10.72 -4.02
N ALA A 966 52.43 -10.98 -4.24
CA ALA A 966 53.46 -10.94 -3.21
C ALA A 966 53.95 -9.50 -2.93
N ILE A 967 53.97 -8.66 -3.97
CA ILE A 967 54.09 -7.19 -3.86
C ILE A 967 52.82 -6.65 -3.19
#